data_AF-A0AAU6C270-F1
#
_entry.id   AF-A0AAU6C270-F1
#
_cell.length_a   1.000
_cell.length_b   1.000
_cell.length_c   1.000
_cell.angle_alpha   90.00
_cell.angle_beta   90.00
_cell.angle_gamma   90.00
#
_symmetry.space_group_name_H-M   'P 1'
#
loop_
_entity.id
_entity.type
_entity.pdbx_description
1 polymer ?
#
loop_
_entity_poly.entity_id
_entity_poly.type
_entity_poly.pdbx_seq_one_letter_code
_entity_poly.pdbx_strand_id
1 'polypeptide(L)'
;MTAVLEVRELTVAVGALPVVRGVDLTLRRGEVLGLVGESGTGKTLTALALMGLAPAGARVGGSVRLLGEELLGLPVRELARIRGRRIAMVFQDPLHAFTPVLRVGEQIAEALRIHQRPRPQRESARRRAVELLDFVGVPRPSWAARAYPHQLSGGMRQRAMIAMAMANSPDVLVADEPTSALDVTVQAQVLEALAAARRETGAALLLVTHDLGVVAGSADRVAVLYAGRIVETGPTEAVLTRPRMPYTLGLVGSVPRPDVRAPLTPIPGTAPVPGAVGPGCSFAPRCPLAEPECVASEIRLLGVDSPSRAGLAGFDAHEAACRRVPLVSRRTAAELFPPGGETVTGARDDGDADPVVPGERDAGSRGRPPSRAVPGELEPGMRQGRAPSVPDGEPPASRGRHARPAQDGRNPRPTEHPALPFLTWPPALPAPGHDTPPSRELPSTPGPLRPALPLAGAGSAAFPGLAPAAPEIVLRVSGLAKSYVPPSGRRRQERAVRAVEEVDLEVRRAETLALVGESGAGKSTTLMEIVSLTAPEAGVVEILGQDVARLTRRTARLLRGAVQIVPQDPMSSLDPRMPVGDIVAEPLYARRVPRDVVAARIPRLLRQVGLEAADAERYPHQFSGGQRQRVAIARALAVEPALLLLDEPVSALDVSVQAQILDLLLRLKRELGPAYLLVSHDLAVVRQIADRVAVMYAGRTVETGPVAEVFDAPRHPYARALLSAVPLPDPVAERARRRIVLSGDPPSGVPVTAGCRFLARCPVAALLTPGRRTRCETEIPRPTQVTAAGTHTVACHFPHGGMPWQHIRTDRGTAGRPWNQPPDRPPVH
;
A
#
# COMPACT_ATOMS: atom_id res chain seq x y z
N MET A 1 -15.32 16.53 25.93
CA MET A 1 -15.98 16.32 24.62
C MET A 1 -16.84 15.06 24.72
N THR A 2 -18.06 15.07 24.19
CA THR A 2 -18.99 13.93 24.25
C THR A 2 -18.69 12.89 23.16
N ALA A 3 -18.80 11.61 23.49
CA ALA A 3 -18.73 10.52 22.51
C ALA A 3 -19.90 10.61 21.52
N VAL A 4 -19.61 10.44 20.23
CA VAL A 4 -20.60 10.44 19.15
C VAL A 4 -20.78 9.03 18.59
N LEU A 5 -19.71 8.24 18.53
CA LEU A 5 -19.75 6.83 18.16
C LEU A 5 -19.04 6.01 19.24
N GLU A 6 -19.73 5.05 19.81
CA GLU A 6 -19.18 4.08 20.78
C GLU A 6 -19.28 2.68 20.19
N VAL A 7 -18.19 1.93 20.21
CA VAL A 7 -18.08 0.57 19.71
C VAL A 7 -17.56 -0.28 20.86
N ARG A 8 -18.29 -1.35 21.19
CA ARG A 8 -17.91 -2.25 22.29
C ARG A 8 -17.94 -3.69 21.82
N GLU A 9 -16.85 -4.41 22.09
CA GLU A 9 -16.71 -5.85 21.82
C GLU A 9 -17.12 -6.23 20.39
N LEU A 10 -16.82 -5.38 19.41
CA LEU A 10 -17.22 -5.61 18.02
C LEU A 10 -16.54 -6.87 17.51
N THR A 11 -17.35 -7.81 17.03
CA THR A 11 -16.87 -9.06 16.43
C THR A 11 -17.44 -9.20 15.04
N VAL A 12 -16.61 -9.68 14.11
CA VAL A 12 -17.04 -9.97 12.74
C VAL A 12 -16.42 -11.30 12.31
N ALA A 13 -17.27 -12.26 11.97
CA ALA A 13 -16.88 -13.56 11.44
C ALA A 13 -17.44 -13.75 10.02
N VAL A 14 -16.59 -14.15 9.07
CA VAL A 14 -16.99 -14.50 7.70
C VAL A 14 -16.98 -16.02 7.59
N GLY A 15 -18.15 -16.64 7.48
CA GLY A 15 -18.28 -18.10 7.61
C GLY A 15 -17.90 -18.56 9.03
N ALA A 16 -16.85 -19.38 9.13
CA ALA A 16 -16.27 -19.82 10.40
C ALA A 16 -15.04 -19.00 10.83
N LEU A 17 -14.56 -18.07 10.00
CA LEU A 17 -13.31 -17.35 10.23
C LEU A 17 -13.57 -16.06 11.03
N PRO A 18 -13.08 -15.93 12.27
CA PRO A 18 -13.16 -14.69 13.03
C PRO A 18 -12.11 -13.70 12.51
N VAL A 19 -12.57 -12.61 11.92
CA VAL A 19 -11.71 -11.57 11.32
C VAL A 19 -11.55 -10.38 12.26
N VAL A 20 -12.63 -9.95 12.93
CA VAL A 20 -12.61 -8.91 13.97
C VAL A 20 -13.03 -9.59 15.29
N ARG A 21 -12.27 -9.38 16.37
CA ARG A 21 -12.27 -10.22 17.57
C ARG A 21 -12.39 -9.43 18.88
N GLY A 22 -13.37 -8.55 18.99
CA GLY A 22 -13.59 -7.72 20.19
C GLY A 22 -12.88 -6.38 20.07
N VAL A 23 -13.30 -5.57 19.10
CA VAL A 23 -12.77 -4.22 18.90
C VAL A 23 -13.60 -3.23 19.71
N ASP A 24 -12.92 -2.50 20.59
CA ASP A 24 -13.46 -1.35 21.32
C ASP A 24 -12.93 -0.05 20.69
N LEU A 25 -13.83 0.86 20.35
CA LEU A 25 -13.48 2.17 19.77
C LEU A 25 -14.44 3.23 20.30
N THR A 26 -13.96 4.46 20.41
CA THR A 26 -14.82 5.61 20.68
C THR A 26 -14.32 6.82 19.94
N LEU A 27 -15.25 7.52 19.26
CA LEU A 27 -15.01 8.78 18.57
C LEU A 27 -15.78 9.91 19.26
N ARG A 28 -15.09 11.01 19.54
CA ARG A 28 -15.67 12.25 20.06
C ARG A 28 -16.05 13.19 18.92
N ARG A 29 -17.02 14.08 19.16
CA ARG A 29 -17.40 15.10 18.18
C ARG A 29 -16.18 15.91 17.77
N GLY A 30 -15.97 16.04 16.45
CA GLY A 30 -14.86 16.77 15.90
C GLY A 30 -13.51 16.09 16.05
N GLU A 31 -13.35 14.92 16.68
CA GLU A 31 -12.06 14.20 16.79
C GLU A 31 -11.72 13.46 15.49
N VAL A 32 -10.43 13.32 15.18
CA VAL A 32 -9.93 12.36 14.18
C VAL A 32 -9.25 11.18 14.87
N LEU A 33 -9.83 9.98 14.71
CA LEU A 33 -9.23 8.71 15.14
C LEU A 33 -8.65 7.99 13.92
N GLY A 34 -7.34 7.74 13.92
CA GLY A 34 -6.67 6.89 12.94
C GLY A 34 -6.79 5.41 13.31
N LEU A 35 -7.23 4.55 12.39
CA LEU A 35 -7.20 3.09 12.54
C LEU A 35 -6.14 2.50 11.59
N VAL A 36 -5.07 1.96 12.16
CA VAL A 36 -3.86 1.53 11.42
C VAL A 36 -3.51 0.07 11.66
N GLY A 37 -2.70 -0.53 10.78
CA GLY A 37 -2.24 -1.91 10.88
C GLY A 37 -1.87 -2.50 9.52
N GLU A 38 -1.26 -3.68 9.51
CA GLU A 38 -0.97 -4.46 8.28
C GLU A 38 -2.27 -4.79 7.52
N SER A 39 -2.18 -5.07 6.22
CA SER A 39 -3.32 -5.50 5.40
C SER A 39 -3.87 -6.82 5.93
N GLY A 40 -5.17 -7.01 5.78
CA GLY A 40 -5.87 -8.20 6.26
C GLY A 40 -6.08 -8.27 7.79
N THR A 41 -5.67 -7.27 8.58
CA THR A 41 -5.92 -7.25 10.04
C THR A 41 -7.37 -6.95 10.44
N GLY A 42 -8.24 -6.61 9.49
CA GLY A 42 -9.67 -6.36 9.73
C GLY A 42 -10.09 -4.89 9.72
N LYS A 43 -9.23 -3.96 9.26
CA LYS A 43 -9.49 -2.50 9.23
C LYS A 43 -10.76 -2.13 8.45
N THR A 44 -10.80 -2.45 7.15
CA THR A 44 -11.97 -2.22 6.27
C THR A 44 -13.21 -2.95 6.77
N LEU A 45 -13.07 -4.19 7.25
CA LEU A 45 -14.21 -4.96 7.76
C LEU A 45 -14.79 -4.33 9.04
N THR A 46 -13.93 -3.76 9.90
CA THR A 46 -14.35 -2.96 11.05
C THR A 46 -15.16 -1.75 10.56
N ALA A 47 -14.63 -0.95 9.63
CA ALA A 47 -15.33 0.21 9.07
C ALA A 47 -16.70 -0.15 8.44
N LEU A 48 -16.75 -1.22 7.64
CA LEU A 48 -17.98 -1.71 7.03
C LEU A 48 -18.98 -2.19 8.08
N ALA A 49 -18.53 -2.89 9.12
CA ALA A 49 -19.40 -3.36 10.20
C ALA A 49 -20.01 -2.19 10.99
N LEU A 50 -19.26 -1.12 11.26
CA LEU A 50 -19.78 0.10 11.89
C LEU A 50 -20.91 0.75 11.07
N MET A 51 -20.83 0.63 9.75
CA MET A 51 -21.86 1.11 8.84
C MET A 51 -23.02 0.13 8.70
N GLY A 52 -22.93 -1.11 9.18
CA GLY A 52 -23.85 -2.21 8.90
C GLY A 52 -23.79 -2.70 7.44
N LEU A 53 -22.63 -2.56 6.80
CA LEU A 53 -22.32 -2.93 5.41
C LEU A 53 -21.37 -4.14 5.34
N ALA A 54 -21.29 -4.94 6.39
CA ALA A 54 -20.52 -6.17 6.37
C ALA A 54 -20.99 -7.12 5.24
N PRO A 55 -20.09 -7.93 4.63
CA PRO A 55 -20.44 -8.82 3.54
C PRO A 55 -21.58 -9.78 3.88
N ALA A 56 -22.34 -10.20 2.87
CA ALA A 56 -23.40 -11.18 3.04
C ALA A 56 -22.85 -12.49 3.66
N GLY A 57 -23.52 -13.01 4.68
CA GLY A 57 -23.08 -14.19 5.43
C GLY A 57 -22.04 -13.91 6.53
N ALA A 58 -21.61 -12.66 6.70
CA ALA A 58 -20.85 -12.27 7.88
C ALA A 58 -21.76 -12.21 9.13
N ARG A 59 -21.30 -12.79 10.24
CA ARG A 59 -21.93 -12.60 11.55
C ARG A 59 -21.24 -11.45 12.26
N VAL A 60 -22.03 -10.43 12.62
CA VAL A 60 -21.57 -9.27 13.37
C VAL A 60 -22.16 -9.33 14.79
N GLY A 61 -21.32 -9.18 15.80
CA GLY A 61 -21.71 -9.13 17.22
C GLY A 61 -21.07 -7.95 17.95
N GLY A 62 -21.42 -7.76 19.22
CA GLY A 62 -21.01 -6.59 20.01
C GLY A 62 -22.06 -5.49 20.01
N SER A 63 -21.63 -4.23 20.16
CA SER A 63 -22.49 -3.04 20.19
C SER A 63 -21.85 -1.89 19.41
N VAL A 64 -22.65 -1.18 18.61
CA VAL A 64 -22.25 0.04 17.88
C VAL A 64 -23.31 1.11 18.13
N ARG A 65 -23.02 2.08 18.98
CA ARG A 65 -23.94 3.16 19.34
C ARG A 65 -23.55 4.47 18.70
N LEU A 66 -24.45 5.06 17.91
CA LEU A 66 -24.32 6.40 17.34
C LEU A 66 -25.21 7.35 18.14
N LEU A 67 -24.61 8.32 18.83
CA LEU A 67 -25.32 9.28 19.69
C LEU A 67 -26.25 8.60 20.71
N GLY A 68 -25.79 7.47 21.25
CA GLY A 68 -26.54 6.64 22.20
C GLY A 68 -27.52 5.64 21.57
N GLU A 69 -27.81 5.74 20.27
CA GLU A 69 -28.70 4.82 19.55
C GLU A 69 -27.94 3.61 19.01
N GLU A 70 -28.38 2.40 19.35
CA GLU A 70 -27.76 1.14 18.87
C GLU A 70 -28.04 0.94 17.38
N LEU A 71 -26.99 0.70 16.59
CA LEU A 71 -27.07 0.49 15.15
C LEU A 71 -27.15 -0.99 14.77
N LEU A 72 -26.48 -1.87 15.52
CA LEU A 72 -26.48 -3.30 15.21
C LEU A 72 -27.86 -3.89 15.45
N GLY A 73 -28.34 -4.68 14.49
CA GLY A 73 -29.68 -5.29 14.53
C GLY A 73 -30.82 -4.39 14.03
N LEU A 74 -30.56 -3.10 13.74
CA LEU A 74 -31.59 -2.24 13.15
C LEU A 74 -32.03 -2.75 11.77
N PRO A 75 -33.33 -2.68 11.42
CA PRO A 75 -33.80 -2.96 10.08
C PRO A 75 -33.11 -2.09 9.03
N VAL A 76 -32.85 -2.66 7.85
CA VAL A 76 -32.20 -1.95 6.73
C VAL A 76 -32.87 -0.61 6.39
N ARG A 77 -34.20 -0.53 6.53
CA ARG A 77 -34.96 0.71 6.30
C ARG A 77 -34.62 1.84 7.29
N GLU A 78 -34.32 1.50 8.54
CA GLU A 78 -33.95 2.47 9.58
C GLU A 78 -32.48 2.87 9.42
N LEU A 79 -31.60 1.89 9.19
CA LEU A 79 -30.20 2.15 8.84
C LEU A 79 -30.09 3.08 7.62
N ALA A 80 -30.94 2.90 6.60
CA ALA A 80 -30.98 3.77 5.43
C ALA A 80 -31.38 5.22 5.74
N ARG A 81 -32.07 5.51 6.86
CA ARG A 81 -32.37 6.90 7.27
C ARG A 81 -31.21 7.55 8.02
N ILE A 82 -30.40 6.74 8.70
CA ILE A 82 -29.23 7.15 9.49
C ILE A 82 -28.02 7.34 8.57
N ARG A 83 -27.75 6.37 7.70
CA ARG A 83 -26.67 6.42 6.70
C ARG A 83 -26.85 7.60 5.76
N GLY A 84 -25.77 8.27 5.42
CA GLY A 84 -25.77 9.44 4.54
C GLY A 84 -26.36 10.71 5.17
N ARG A 85 -26.95 10.64 6.37
CA ARG A 85 -27.47 11.80 7.14
C ARG A 85 -26.71 12.03 8.45
N ARG A 86 -26.50 11.00 9.26
CA ARG A 86 -25.83 11.07 10.58
C ARG A 86 -24.44 10.44 10.54
N ILE A 87 -24.29 9.37 9.77
CA ILE A 87 -23.01 8.71 9.53
C ILE A 87 -22.84 8.48 8.02
N ALA A 88 -21.69 8.84 7.46
CA ALA A 88 -21.40 8.64 6.05
C ALA A 88 -20.02 8.02 5.85
N MET A 89 -19.83 7.33 4.74
CA MET A 89 -18.61 6.62 4.41
C MET A 89 -18.00 7.16 3.11
N VAL A 90 -16.69 7.37 3.13
CA VAL A 90 -15.84 7.54 1.95
C VAL A 90 -15.15 6.21 1.74
N PHE A 91 -15.55 5.49 0.69
CA PHE A 91 -15.04 4.17 0.32
C PHE A 91 -13.64 4.25 -0.31
N GLN A 92 -12.91 3.14 -0.21
CA GLN A 92 -11.55 2.97 -0.75
C GLN A 92 -11.48 3.13 -2.28
N ASP A 93 -12.46 2.59 -3.03
CA ASP A 93 -12.51 2.73 -4.49
C ASP A 93 -13.70 3.59 -4.96
N PRO A 94 -13.46 4.78 -5.54
CA PRO A 94 -14.49 5.60 -6.12
C PRO A 94 -15.30 5.00 -7.26
N LEU A 95 -14.71 4.12 -8.07
CA LEU A 95 -15.44 3.50 -9.17
C LEU A 95 -16.51 2.54 -8.68
N HIS A 96 -16.31 1.93 -7.52
CA HIS A 96 -17.32 1.10 -6.86
C HIS A 96 -18.32 1.91 -6.03
N ALA A 97 -17.96 3.13 -5.60
CA ALA A 97 -18.87 4.02 -4.88
C ALA A 97 -19.89 4.73 -5.78
N PHE A 98 -19.52 5.04 -7.03
CA PHE A 98 -20.42 5.67 -8.00
C PHE A 98 -21.07 4.66 -8.93
N THR A 99 -22.31 4.91 -9.32
CA THR A 99 -22.94 4.23 -10.46
C THR A 99 -22.30 4.74 -11.77
N PRO A 100 -21.60 3.90 -12.56
CA PRO A 100 -20.77 4.37 -13.67
C PRO A 100 -21.54 5.04 -14.82
N VAL A 101 -22.84 4.72 -14.95
CA VAL A 101 -23.74 5.19 -16.01
C VAL A 101 -24.52 6.45 -15.62
N LEU A 102 -24.35 6.96 -14.39
CA LEU A 102 -24.99 8.18 -13.91
C LEU A 102 -23.99 9.32 -13.79
N ARG A 103 -24.45 10.56 -13.97
CA ARG A 103 -23.59 11.75 -13.82
C ARG A 103 -23.27 11.98 -12.35
N VAL A 104 -22.06 12.45 -12.07
CA VAL A 104 -21.57 12.66 -10.69
C VAL A 104 -22.45 13.64 -9.91
N GLY A 105 -22.83 14.76 -10.52
CA GLY A 105 -23.67 15.77 -9.88
C GLY A 105 -25.08 15.29 -9.58
N GLU A 106 -25.61 14.33 -10.35
CA GLU A 106 -26.94 13.75 -10.09
C GLU A 106 -26.94 12.82 -8.89
N GLN A 107 -25.87 12.05 -8.71
CA GLN A 107 -25.68 11.16 -7.56
C GLN A 107 -25.50 11.97 -6.26
N ILE A 108 -24.74 13.07 -6.31
CA ILE A 108 -24.63 14.01 -5.17
C ILE A 108 -25.98 14.67 -4.87
N ALA A 109 -26.69 15.15 -5.90
CA ALA A 109 -28.01 15.77 -5.74
C ALA A 109 -29.08 14.79 -5.23
N GLU A 110 -28.96 13.51 -5.56
CA GLU A 110 -29.81 12.44 -5.05
C GLU A 110 -29.65 12.26 -3.54
N ALA A 111 -28.42 12.21 -3.03
CA ALA A 111 -28.15 12.13 -1.60
C ALA A 111 -28.86 13.26 -0.81
N LEU A 112 -28.82 14.50 -1.32
CA LEU A 112 -29.54 15.63 -0.72
C LEU A 112 -31.06 15.40 -0.72
N ARG A 113 -31.60 14.93 -1.85
CA ARG A 113 -33.05 14.75 -2.03
C ARG A 113 -33.61 13.57 -1.24
N ILE A 114 -32.82 12.54 -0.96
CA ILE A 114 -33.24 11.39 -0.16
C ILE A 114 -33.40 11.79 1.30
N HIS A 115 -32.42 12.51 1.87
CA HIS A 115 -32.32 12.73 3.32
C HIS A 115 -32.89 14.06 3.82
N GLN A 116 -32.92 15.12 3.00
CA GLN A 116 -33.40 16.43 3.45
C GLN A 116 -34.91 16.54 3.44
N ARG A 117 -35.47 17.17 4.48
CA ARG A 117 -36.90 17.46 4.64
C ARG A 117 -37.07 18.93 5.05
N PRO A 118 -37.89 19.74 4.33
CA PRO A 118 -38.64 19.39 3.12
C PRO A 118 -37.73 18.99 1.95
N ARG A 119 -38.24 18.14 1.04
CA ARG A 119 -37.44 17.62 -0.08
C ARG A 119 -37.02 18.77 -1.00
N PRO A 120 -35.72 19.01 -1.23
CA PRO A 120 -35.27 20.12 -2.07
C PRO A 120 -35.72 19.93 -3.52
N GLN A 121 -36.02 21.04 -4.20
CA GLN A 121 -36.32 21.03 -5.65
C GLN A 121 -35.12 20.51 -6.45
N ARG A 122 -35.37 19.88 -7.60
CA ARG A 122 -34.31 19.24 -8.43
C ARG A 122 -33.20 20.21 -8.80
N GLU A 123 -33.57 21.41 -9.20
CA GLU A 123 -32.61 22.44 -9.61
C GLU A 123 -31.76 22.94 -8.43
N SER A 124 -32.39 23.17 -7.28
CA SER A 124 -31.67 23.55 -6.06
C SER A 124 -30.66 22.48 -5.64
N ALA A 125 -31.03 21.19 -5.71
CA ALA A 125 -30.13 20.09 -5.37
C ALA A 125 -28.96 19.98 -6.37
N ARG A 126 -29.20 20.23 -7.67
CA ARG A 126 -28.14 20.26 -8.69
C ARG A 126 -27.16 21.42 -8.50
N ARG A 127 -27.67 22.62 -8.19
CA ARG A 127 -26.80 23.78 -7.84
C ARG A 127 -25.94 23.44 -6.63
N ARG A 128 -26.56 22.85 -5.61
CA ARG A 128 -25.86 22.43 -4.40
C ARG A 128 -24.78 21.37 -4.65
N ALA A 129 -25.02 20.44 -5.57
CA ALA A 129 -23.99 19.48 -5.96
C ALA A 129 -22.76 20.15 -6.60
N VAL A 130 -22.95 21.21 -7.40
CA VAL A 130 -21.84 22.00 -7.97
C VAL A 130 -21.09 22.74 -6.86
N GLU A 131 -21.80 23.37 -5.92
CA GLU A 131 -21.19 24.04 -4.76
C GLU A 131 -20.37 23.07 -3.88
N LEU A 132 -20.89 21.86 -3.65
CA LEU A 132 -20.17 20.80 -2.92
C LEU A 132 -18.88 20.41 -3.63
N LEU A 133 -18.92 20.23 -4.96
CA LEU A 133 -17.75 19.90 -5.75
C LEU A 133 -16.70 21.02 -5.70
N ASP A 134 -17.13 22.29 -5.75
CA ASP A 134 -16.22 23.43 -5.62
C ASP A 134 -15.58 23.48 -4.23
N PHE A 135 -16.38 23.27 -3.19
CA PHE A 135 -15.94 23.26 -1.79
C PHE A 135 -14.82 22.23 -1.54
N VAL A 136 -14.98 21.01 -2.05
CA VAL A 136 -13.96 19.96 -1.93
C VAL A 136 -12.80 20.13 -2.94
N GLY A 137 -12.71 21.25 -3.64
CA GLY A 137 -11.58 21.55 -4.55
C GLY A 137 -11.58 20.75 -5.86
N VAL A 138 -12.74 20.33 -6.37
CA VAL A 138 -12.84 19.74 -7.71
C VAL A 138 -12.75 20.84 -8.77
N PRO A 139 -11.76 20.81 -9.69
CA PRO A 139 -11.62 21.83 -10.72
C PRO A 139 -12.78 21.79 -11.72
N ARG A 140 -13.21 22.96 -12.19
CA ARG A 140 -14.35 23.11 -13.12
C ARG A 140 -15.61 22.35 -12.60
N PRO A 141 -16.12 22.69 -11.42
CA PRO A 141 -17.16 21.91 -10.73
C PRO A 141 -18.43 21.73 -11.56
N SER A 142 -18.82 22.75 -12.35
CA SER A 142 -19.96 22.66 -13.27
C SER A 142 -19.79 21.62 -14.37
N TRP A 143 -18.55 21.41 -14.86
CA TRP A 143 -18.25 20.36 -15.82
C TRP A 143 -18.21 19.00 -15.12
N ALA A 144 -17.54 18.91 -13.96
CA ALA A 144 -17.43 17.66 -13.20
C ALA A 144 -18.81 17.12 -12.78
N ALA A 145 -19.74 18.00 -12.38
CA ALA A 145 -21.12 17.63 -12.08
C ALA A 145 -21.85 16.98 -13.26
N ARG A 146 -21.51 17.38 -14.49
CA ARG A 146 -22.09 16.83 -15.73
C ARG A 146 -21.32 15.62 -16.25
N ALA A 147 -20.11 15.36 -15.74
CA ALA A 147 -19.28 14.25 -16.17
C ALA A 147 -19.77 12.92 -15.56
N TYR A 148 -19.46 11.83 -16.25
CA TYR A 148 -19.56 10.48 -15.69
C TYR A 148 -18.31 10.15 -14.87
N PRO A 149 -18.38 9.22 -13.88
CA PRO A 149 -17.24 8.89 -13.01
C PRO A 149 -15.95 8.52 -13.78
N HIS A 150 -16.07 7.76 -14.87
CA HIS A 150 -14.94 7.33 -15.69
C HIS A 150 -14.27 8.48 -16.48
N GLN A 151 -14.91 9.66 -16.55
CA GLN A 151 -14.36 10.85 -17.20
C GLN A 151 -13.57 11.75 -16.24
N LEU A 152 -13.63 11.48 -14.93
CA LEU A 152 -12.89 12.22 -13.90
C LEU A 152 -11.52 11.55 -13.65
N SER A 153 -10.55 12.30 -13.13
CA SER A 153 -9.31 11.69 -12.59
C SER A 153 -9.61 10.90 -11.31
N GLY A 154 -8.70 10.03 -10.88
CA GLY A 154 -8.82 9.32 -9.59
C GLY A 154 -9.03 10.28 -8.41
N GLY A 155 -8.20 11.32 -8.32
CA GLY A 155 -8.31 12.37 -7.30
C GLY A 155 -9.63 13.14 -7.36
N MET A 156 -10.10 13.50 -8.55
CA MET A 156 -11.40 14.16 -8.74
C MET A 156 -12.56 13.27 -8.30
N ARG A 157 -12.50 11.96 -8.60
CA ARG A 157 -13.51 11.01 -8.13
C ARG A 157 -13.51 10.90 -6.61
N GLN A 158 -12.33 10.82 -5.98
CA GLN A 158 -12.21 10.75 -4.52
C GLN A 158 -12.81 11.99 -3.85
N ARG A 159 -12.45 13.20 -4.32
CA ARG A 159 -13.01 14.45 -3.80
C ARG A 159 -14.52 14.56 -4.06
N ALA A 160 -15.01 14.13 -5.22
CA ALA A 160 -16.44 14.06 -5.50
C ALA A 160 -17.18 13.10 -4.54
N MET A 161 -16.54 12.00 -4.11
CA MET A 161 -17.11 11.10 -3.11
C MET A 161 -17.18 11.77 -1.73
N ILE A 162 -16.15 12.52 -1.34
CA ILE A 162 -16.17 13.32 -0.10
C ILE A 162 -17.34 14.32 -0.14
N ALA A 163 -17.52 15.02 -1.27
CA ALA A 163 -18.65 15.91 -1.50
C ALA A 163 -20.00 15.19 -1.32
N MET A 164 -20.14 13.98 -1.84
CA MET A 164 -21.33 13.15 -1.66
C MET A 164 -21.54 12.75 -0.19
N ALA A 165 -20.49 12.32 0.50
CA ALA A 165 -20.55 11.88 1.90
C ALA A 165 -20.89 13.03 2.86
N MET A 166 -20.38 14.24 2.62
CA MET A 166 -20.65 15.40 3.45
C MET A 166 -21.96 16.13 3.10
N ALA A 167 -22.66 15.72 2.03
CA ALA A 167 -23.79 16.45 1.45
C ALA A 167 -24.89 16.79 2.47
N ASN A 168 -25.11 15.92 3.46
CA ASN A 168 -26.12 16.11 4.52
C ASN A 168 -25.52 16.43 5.90
N SER A 169 -24.28 16.91 5.95
CA SER A 169 -23.59 17.32 7.19
C SER A 169 -23.64 16.24 8.30
N PRO A 170 -23.03 15.06 8.07
CA PRO A 170 -23.09 13.97 9.04
C PRO A 170 -22.34 14.30 10.34
N ASP A 171 -22.73 13.64 11.44
CA ASP A 171 -22.04 13.69 12.73
C ASP A 171 -20.76 12.84 12.73
N VAL A 172 -20.70 11.80 11.89
CA VAL A 172 -19.54 10.89 11.75
C VAL A 172 -19.21 10.65 10.27
N LEU A 173 -17.94 10.79 9.94
CA LEU A 173 -17.36 10.39 8.66
C LEU A 173 -16.43 9.20 8.88
N VAL A 174 -16.63 8.13 8.10
CA VAL A 174 -15.71 6.99 8.04
C VAL A 174 -14.99 7.05 6.70
N ALA A 175 -13.68 7.29 6.71
CA ALA A 175 -12.87 7.31 5.49
C ALA A 175 -12.00 6.06 5.46
N ASP A 176 -12.33 5.12 4.57
CA ASP A 176 -11.60 3.88 4.41
C ASP A 176 -10.58 3.98 3.29
N GLU A 177 -9.30 4.02 3.67
CA GLU A 177 -8.17 4.15 2.75
C GLU A 177 -8.35 5.25 1.68
N PRO A 178 -8.71 6.48 2.08
CA PRO A 178 -9.16 7.50 1.13
C PRO A 178 -8.06 8.00 0.19
N THR A 179 -6.80 7.67 0.45
CA THR A 179 -5.64 8.13 -0.30
C THR A 179 -4.92 6.99 -1.04
N SER A 180 -5.42 5.76 -0.97
CA SER A 180 -4.81 4.61 -1.63
C SER A 180 -4.78 4.79 -3.15
N ALA A 181 -3.68 4.36 -3.78
CA ALA A 181 -3.43 4.46 -5.23
C ALA A 181 -3.47 5.89 -5.82
N LEU A 182 -3.21 6.92 -5.00
CA LEU A 182 -3.07 8.32 -5.44
C LEU A 182 -1.61 8.76 -5.32
N ASP A 183 -1.16 9.66 -6.20
CA ASP A 183 0.14 10.30 -6.02
C ASP A 183 0.13 11.24 -4.80
N VAL A 184 1.32 11.53 -4.26
CA VAL A 184 1.47 12.31 -3.01
C VAL A 184 0.80 13.69 -3.06
N THR A 185 0.75 14.33 -4.24
CA THR A 185 0.11 15.66 -4.36
C THR A 185 -1.40 15.57 -4.37
N VAL A 186 -1.97 14.57 -5.05
CA VAL A 186 -3.41 14.30 -5.06
C VAL A 186 -3.86 13.78 -3.68
N GLN A 187 -3.06 12.95 -3.03
CA GLN A 187 -3.27 12.53 -1.64
C GLN A 187 -3.40 13.74 -0.72
N ALA A 188 -2.48 14.71 -0.79
CA ALA A 188 -2.57 15.94 0.00
C ALA A 188 -3.85 16.74 -0.28
N GLN A 189 -4.30 16.82 -1.54
CA GLN A 189 -5.58 17.46 -1.90
C GLN A 189 -6.79 16.73 -1.30
N VAL A 190 -6.78 15.40 -1.28
CA VAL A 190 -7.87 14.58 -0.72
C VAL A 190 -7.92 14.72 0.81
N LEU A 191 -6.77 14.71 1.48
CA LEU A 191 -6.70 14.93 2.92
C LEU A 191 -7.18 16.34 3.30
N GLU A 192 -6.83 17.36 2.52
CA GLU A 192 -7.37 18.71 2.72
C GLU A 192 -8.89 18.75 2.50
N ALA A 193 -9.42 18.05 1.50
CA ALA A 193 -10.86 17.95 1.29
C ALA A 193 -11.58 17.28 2.46
N LEU A 194 -11.01 16.21 3.04
CA LEU A 194 -11.53 15.58 4.27
C LEU A 194 -11.46 16.53 5.47
N ALA A 195 -10.35 17.24 5.64
CA ALA A 195 -10.17 18.21 6.71
C ALA A 195 -11.15 19.39 6.58
N ALA A 196 -11.36 19.91 5.37
CA ALA A 196 -12.36 20.93 5.08
C ALA A 196 -13.78 20.42 5.37
N ALA A 197 -14.11 19.20 4.92
CA ALA A 197 -15.41 18.58 5.19
C ALA A 197 -15.66 18.44 6.70
N ARG A 198 -14.68 17.93 7.47
CA ARG A 198 -14.75 17.85 8.94
C ARG A 198 -14.96 19.22 9.58
N ARG A 199 -14.16 20.23 9.19
CA ARG A 199 -14.26 21.59 9.75
C ARG A 199 -15.64 22.20 9.51
N GLU A 200 -16.20 21.98 8.33
CA GLU A 200 -17.52 22.50 7.95
C GLU A 200 -18.66 21.79 8.68
N THR A 201 -18.61 20.45 8.80
CA THR A 201 -19.71 19.68 9.39
C THR A 201 -19.60 19.54 10.91
N GLY A 202 -18.41 19.72 11.49
CA GLY A 202 -18.12 19.37 12.87
C GLY A 202 -18.11 17.85 13.13
N ALA A 203 -18.04 17.02 12.07
CA ALA A 203 -18.08 15.57 12.18
C ALA A 203 -16.89 15.01 12.97
N ALA A 204 -17.10 13.91 13.68
CA ALA A 204 -16.02 13.01 14.06
C ALA A 204 -15.53 12.24 12.82
N LEU A 205 -14.22 12.00 12.69
CA LEU A 205 -13.63 11.30 11.55
C LEU A 205 -12.91 10.03 12.01
N LEU A 206 -13.36 8.86 11.52
CA LEU A 206 -12.59 7.63 11.57
C LEU A 206 -11.77 7.53 10.28
N LEU A 207 -10.46 7.71 10.37
CA LEU A 207 -9.54 7.61 9.24
C LEU A 207 -8.86 6.24 9.26
N VAL A 208 -9.32 5.34 8.40
CA VAL A 208 -8.69 4.03 8.23
C VAL A 208 -7.60 4.15 7.17
N THR A 209 -6.37 3.80 7.53
CA THR A 209 -5.22 3.88 6.61
C THR A 209 -4.11 2.94 7.06
N HIS A 210 -3.23 2.55 6.14
CA HIS A 210 -1.97 1.87 6.46
C HIS A 210 -0.76 2.83 6.45
N ASP A 211 -0.95 4.08 6.04
CA ASP A 211 0.10 5.12 6.02
C ASP A 211 0.16 5.84 7.38
N LEU A 212 1.21 5.54 8.16
CA LEU A 212 1.45 6.15 9.46
C LEU A 212 1.80 7.65 9.38
N GLY A 213 2.37 8.12 8.26
CA GLY A 213 2.63 9.55 8.06
C GLY A 213 1.35 10.36 7.85
N VAL A 214 0.35 9.79 7.18
CA VAL A 214 -0.98 10.40 7.07
C VAL A 214 -1.62 10.55 8.45
N VAL A 215 -1.52 9.53 9.30
CA VAL A 215 -2.03 9.57 10.69
C VAL A 215 -1.27 10.58 11.53
N ALA A 216 0.05 10.62 11.44
CA ALA A 216 0.90 11.57 12.17
C ALA A 216 0.47 13.03 11.96
N GLY A 217 0.15 13.40 10.72
CA GLY A 217 -0.27 14.75 10.37
C GLY A 217 -1.76 15.06 10.53
N SER A 218 -2.64 14.05 10.54
CA SER A 218 -4.09 14.25 10.41
C SER A 218 -4.92 13.76 11.59
N ALA A 219 -4.40 12.84 12.40
CA ALA A 219 -5.13 12.21 13.49
C ALA A 219 -4.78 12.77 14.87
N ASP A 220 -5.80 12.94 15.70
CA ASP A 220 -5.65 13.34 17.11
C ASP A 220 -5.23 12.13 17.97
N ARG A 221 -5.88 10.98 17.71
CA ARG A 221 -5.61 9.68 18.33
C ARG A 221 -5.41 8.60 17.28
N VAL A 222 -4.73 7.53 17.66
CA VAL A 222 -4.52 6.35 16.81
C VAL A 222 -4.86 5.08 17.57
N ALA A 223 -5.47 4.12 16.87
CA ALA A 223 -5.71 2.75 17.32
C ALA A 223 -5.03 1.79 16.34
N VAL A 224 -4.12 0.96 16.85
CA VAL A 224 -3.33 0.00 16.07
C VAL A 224 -4.01 -1.36 16.12
N LEU A 225 -4.45 -1.85 14.96
CA LEU A 225 -5.15 -3.11 14.77
C LEU A 225 -4.19 -4.20 14.30
N TYR A 226 -4.18 -5.33 15.02
CA TYR A 226 -3.45 -6.53 14.64
C TYR A 226 -4.30 -7.78 14.82
N ALA A 227 -4.37 -8.61 13.78
CA ALA A 227 -5.15 -9.87 13.78
C ALA A 227 -6.58 -9.70 14.34
N GLY A 228 -7.29 -8.64 13.97
CA GLY A 228 -8.67 -8.40 14.39
C GLY A 228 -8.87 -7.74 15.76
N ARG A 229 -7.80 -7.26 16.42
CA ARG A 229 -7.87 -6.62 17.74
C ARG A 229 -7.04 -5.35 17.83
N ILE A 230 -7.48 -4.41 18.65
CA ILE A 230 -6.68 -3.23 18.99
C ILE A 230 -5.59 -3.67 19.97
N VAL A 231 -4.33 -3.49 19.56
CA VAL A 231 -3.17 -3.87 20.37
C VAL A 231 -2.48 -2.68 21.03
N GLU A 232 -2.74 -1.47 20.53
CA GLU A 232 -2.26 -0.23 21.14
C GLU A 232 -3.16 0.94 20.72
N THR A 233 -3.46 1.85 21.64
CA THR A 233 -4.28 3.03 21.36
C THR A 233 -3.86 4.20 22.24
N GLY A 234 -4.04 5.43 21.76
CA GLY A 234 -3.71 6.63 22.53
C GLY A 234 -3.53 7.87 21.65
N PRO A 235 -3.06 8.99 22.23
CA PRO A 235 -2.69 10.18 21.46
C PRO A 235 -1.67 9.83 20.38
N THR A 236 -1.87 10.33 19.15
CA THR A 236 -1.02 10.01 18.00
C THR A 236 0.46 10.24 18.29
N GLU A 237 0.78 11.33 18.99
CA GLU A 237 2.15 11.64 19.39
C GLU A 237 2.74 10.57 20.32
N ALA A 238 1.99 10.13 21.33
CA ALA A 238 2.47 9.13 22.29
C ALA A 238 2.72 7.78 21.63
N VAL A 239 1.77 7.29 20.83
CA VAL A 239 1.86 5.97 20.18
C VAL A 239 2.95 5.94 19.10
N LEU A 240 3.10 6.99 18.29
CA LEU A 240 4.09 7.00 17.20
C LEU A 240 5.51 7.30 17.67
N THR A 241 5.69 8.10 18.74
CA THR A 241 7.04 8.44 19.24
C THR A 241 7.53 7.52 20.35
N ARG A 242 6.62 6.95 21.14
CA ARG A 242 6.93 6.11 22.30
C ARG A 242 6.05 4.86 22.34
N PRO A 243 6.03 4.03 21.27
CA PRO A 243 5.21 2.83 21.23
C PRO A 243 5.53 1.87 22.39
N ARG A 244 4.49 1.16 22.86
CA ARG A 244 4.53 0.26 24.02
C ARG A 244 4.24 -1.19 23.64
N MET A 245 3.81 -1.43 22.41
CA MET A 245 3.64 -2.76 21.82
C MET A 245 4.79 -3.08 20.83
N PRO A 246 5.44 -4.26 20.89
CA PRO A 246 6.47 -4.68 19.93
C PRO A 246 6.05 -4.56 18.46
N TYR A 247 4.78 -4.86 18.16
CA TYR A 247 4.23 -4.74 16.82
C TYR A 247 4.21 -3.28 16.34
N THR A 248 3.69 -2.35 17.16
CA THR A 248 3.67 -0.92 16.83
C THR A 248 5.09 -0.37 16.68
N LEU A 249 6.02 -0.76 17.55
CA LEU A 249 7.42 -0.37 17.45
C LEU A 249 8.04 -0.84 16.13
N GLY A 250 7.80 -2.10 15.75
CA GLY A 250 8.25 -2.65 14.47
C GLY A 250 7.58 -1.97 13.26
N LEU A 251 6.28 -1.64 13.36
CA LEU A 251 5.56 -0.92 12.31
C LEU A 251 6.15 0.47 12.07
N VAL A 252 6.34 1.25 13.13
CA VAL A 252 6.95 2.59 13.05
C VAL A 252 8.38 2.50 12.48
N GLY A 253 9.16 1.51 12.93
CA GLY A 253 10.52 1.27 12.42
C GLY A 253 10.58 0.76 10.97
N SER A 254 9.47 0.24 10.43
CA SER A 254 9.36 -0.19 9.03
C SER A 254 9.07 0.97 8.06
N VAL A 255 8.58 2.12 8.55
CA VAL A 255 8.17 3.23 7.68
C VAL A 255 9.39 3.96 7.11
N PRO A 256 9.55 4.03 5.78
CA PRO A 256 10.59 4.83 5.18
C PRO A 256 10.35 6.32 5.43
N ARG A 257 11.45 7.07 5.58
CA ARG A 257 11.43 8.50 5.87
C ARG A 257 12.03 9.30 4.71
N PRO A 258 11.36 10.33 4.19
CA PRO A 258 11.92 11.16 3.12
C PRO A 258 12.92 12.20 3.66
N ASP A 259 12.86 12.50 4.95
CA ASP A 259 13.67 13.51 5.65
C ASP A 259 15.02 12.96 6.15
N VAL A 260 15.14 11.65 6.34
CA VAL A 260 16.40 10.99 6.73
C VAL A 260 16.52 9.64 6.04
N ARG A 261 17.75 9.27 5.66
CA ARG A 261 18.06 7.90 5.25
C ARG A 261 18.48 7.10 6.49
N ALA A 262 17.60 6.23 6.98
CA ALA A 262 17.85 5.39 8.14
C ALA A 262 17.59 3.90 7.81
N PRO A 263 18.28 2.93 8.44
CA PRO A 263 17.97 1.52 8.25
C PRO A 263 16.50 1.24 8.55
N LEU A 264 15.81 0.54 7.63
CA LEU A 264 14.45 0.07 7.88
C LEU A 264 14.50 -1.15 8.79
N THR A 265 13.51 -1.26 9.66
CA THR A 265 13.36 -2.37 10.60
C THR A 265 12.20 -3.26 10.17
N PRO A 266 12.41 -4.27 9.31
CA PRO A 266 11.33 -5.14 8.87
C PRO A 266 10.85 -6.04 10.01
N ILE A 267 9.52 -6.15 10.17
CA ILE A 267 8.94 -7.16 11.07
C ILE A 267 9.06 -8.53 10.38
N PRO A 268 9.68 -9.56 11.00
CA PRO A 268 9.88 -10.86 10.38
C PRO A 268 8.56 -11.60 10.15
N GLY A 269 8.57 -12.51 9.17
CA GLY A 269 7.43 -13.35 8.81
C GLY A 269 6.26 -12.59 8.17
N THR A 270 5.12 -13.26 8.07
CA THR A 270 3.85 -12.71 7.55
C THR A 270 2.81 -12.59 8.67
N ALA A 271 1.87 -11.65 8.56
CA ALA A 271 0.69 -11.65 9.43
C ALA A 271 0.00 -13.02 9.43
N PRO A 272 -0.52 -13.47 10.59
CA PRO A 272 -1.32 -14.69 10.64
C PRO A 272 -2.58 -14.50 9.80
N VAL A 273 -2.99 -15.58 9.12
CA VAL A 273 -4.28 -15.57 8.41
C VAL A 273 -5.43 -15.42 9.42
N PRO A 274 -6.53 -14.72 9.06
CA PRO A 274 -7.69 -14.61 9.93
C PRO A 274 -8.17 -15.98 10.42
N GLY A 275 -8.40 -16.12 11.72
CA GLY A 275 -8.79 -17.38 12.36
C GLY A 275 -7.64 -18.31 12.79
N ALA A 276 -6.43 -18.15 12.29
CA ALA A 276 -5.26 -18.95 12.69
C ALA A 276 -4.49 -18.32 13.85
N VAL A 277 -5.21 -17.96 14.93
CA VAL A 277 -4.63 -17.27 16.09
C VAL A 277 -4.90 -18.11 17.34
N GLY A 278 -3.84 -18.35 18.12
CA GLY A 278 -3.94 -19.06 19.40
C GLY A 278 -4.70 -18.27 20.48
N PRO A 279 -4.91 -18.87 21.67
CA PRO A 279 -5.67 -18.25 22.77
C PRO A 279 -4.95 -17.05 23.41
N GLY A 280 -3.65 -16.89 23.17
CA GLY A 280 -2.81 -15.83 23.71
C GLY A 280 -2.68 -14.56 22.86
N CYS A 281 -1.59 -13.83 23.10
CA CYS A 281 -1.15 -12.69 22.30
C CYS A 281 -1.00 -13.09 20.83
N SER A 282 -1.72 -12.41 19.97
CA SER A 282 -1.77 -12.73 18.54
C SER A 282 -0.45 -12.46 17.82
N PHE A 283 0.38 -11.57 18.38
CA PHE A 283 1.70 -11.24 17.84
C PHE A 283 2.83 -12.13 18.40
N ALA A 284 2.56 -12.99 19.40
CA ALA A 284 3.59 -13.82 20.01
C ALA A 284 4.46 -14.62 19.00
N PRO A 285 3.90 -15.20 17.91
CA PRO A 285 4.71 -15.94 16.92
C PRO A 285 5.77 -15.10 16.18
N ARG A 286 5.61 -13.77 16.16
CA ARG A 286 6.52 -12.82 15.50
C ARG A 286 7.24 -11.92 16.51
N CYS A 287 7.00 -12.10 17.81
CA CYS A 287 7.50 -11.22 18.86
C CYS A 287 8.83 -11.75 19.40
N PRO A 288 9.93 -10.98 19.31
CA PRO A 288 11.22 -11.36 19.89
C PRO A 288 11.23 -11.39 21.44
N LEU A 289 10.19 -10.83 22.08
CA LEU A 289 9.99 -10.84 23.53
C LEU A 289 8.90 -11.83 23.98
N ALA A 290 8.48 -12.76 23.11
CA ALA A 290 7.47 -13.75 23.47
C ALA A 290 8.00 -14.71 24.55
N GLU A 291 7.18 -14.93 25.57
CA GLU A 291 7.39 -15.90 26.65
C GLU A 291 6.18 -16.86 26.68
N PRO A 292 6.27 -18.03 27.35
CA PRO A 292 5.17 -18.99 27.42
C PRO A 292 3.83 -18.39 27.89
N GLU A 293 3.86 -17.41 28.80
CA GLU A 293 2.68 -16.71 29.31
C GLU A 293 2.00 -15.85 28.24
N CYS A 294 2.75 -15.40 27.22
CA CYS A 294 2.20 -14.64 26.10
C CYS A 294 1.30 -15.50 25.22
N VAL A 295 1.47 -16.82 25.18
CA VAL A 295 0.61 -17.72 24.38
C VAL A 295 -0.52 -18.35 25.19
N ALA A 296 -0.47 -18.26 26.52
CA ALA A 296 -1.42 -18.90 27.43
C ALA A 296 -2.80 -18.23 27.46
N SER A 297 -2.83 -16.90 27.56
CA SER A 297 -4.09 -16.15 27.63
C SER A 297 -3.98 -14.82 26.89
N GLU A 298 -5.12 -14.36 26.41
CA GLU A 298 -5.23 -13.06 25.80
C GLU A 298 -4.81 -11.92 26.75
N ILE A 299 -4.24 -10.87 26.17
CA ILE A 299 -3.76 -9.67 26.90
C ILE A 299 -4.75 -8.53 26.62
N ARG A 300 -5.34 -7.97 27.68
CA ARG A 300 -6.21 -6.80 27.58
C ARG A 300 -5.38 -5.52 27.36
N LEU A 301 -6.01 -4.50 26.76
CA LEU A 301 -5.46 -3.16 26.75
C LEU A 301 -5.37 -2.63 28.19
N LEU A 302 -4.18 -2.20 28.59
CA LEU A 302 -3.91 -1.61 29.90
C LEU A 302 -3.17 -0.29 29.72
N GLY A 303 -3.42 0.67 30.60
CA GLY A 303 -2.69 1.95 30.61
C GLY A 303 -1.19 1.76 30.83
N VAL A 304 -0.36 2.43 30.01
CA VAL A 304 1.10 2.20 29.92
C VAL A 304 1.97 3.41 30.28
N ASP A 305 1.37 4.56 30.61
CA ASP A 305 2.11 5.75 31.07
C ASP A 305 2.20 5.84 32.61
N SER A 306 3.27 6.48 33.12
CA SER A 306 3.57 6.61 34.56
C SER A 306 2.55 7.44 35.35
N PRO A 307 2.47 7.25 36.69
CA PRO A 307 1.50 7.92 37.56
C PRO A 307 1.51 9.45 37.54
N SER A 308 2.59 10.11 37.10
CA SER A 308 2.65 11.57 36.93
C SER A 308 1.73 12.11 35.82
N ARG A 309 1.26 11.25 34.90
CA ARG A 309 0.18 11.52 33.95
C ARG A 309 -1.10 10.71 34.23
N ALA A 310 -1.14 9.92 35.30
CA ALA A 310 -2.31 9.11 35.70
C ALA A 310 -3.53 9.95 36.17
N GLY A 311 -3.43 11.28 36.13
CA GLY A 311 -4.59 12.17 36.23
C GLY A 311 -5.50 12.15 34.99
N LEU A 312 -5.03 11.63 33.84
CA LEU A 312 -5.86 11.43 32.65
C LEU A 312 -6.52 10.05 32.68
N ALA A 313 -7.45 9.84 33.61
CA ALA A 313 -8.38 8.72 33.50
C ALA A 313 -9.33 8.98 32.32
N GLY A 314 -9.45 8.03 31.39
CA GLY A 314 -10.37 8.11 30.25
C GLY A 314 -9.67 8.13 28.88
N PHE A 315 -10.41 8.51 27.83
CA PHE A 315 -10.06 8.27 26.42
C PHE A 315 -8.72 8.85 25.91
N ASP A 316 -8.00 9.65 26.70
CA ASP A 316 -6.67 10.20 26.34
C ASP A 316 -5.52 9.35 26.90
N ALA A 317 -5.83 8.24 27.58
CA ALA A 317 -4.84 7.28 28.06
C ALA A 317 -4.14 6.58 26.88
N HIS A 318 -2.82 6.41 27.02
CA HIS A 318 -2.05 5.51 26.19
C HIS A 318 -2.19 4.11 26.78
N GLU A 319 -2.71 3.17 25.98
CA GLU A 319 -2.96 1.78 26.37
C GLU A 319 -2.32 0.80 25.39
N ALA A 320 -1.78 -0.32 25.89
CA ALA A 320 -1.23 -1.36 25.04
C ALA A 320 -1.52 -2.77 25.59
N ALA A 321 -1.69 -3.72 24.67
CA ALA A 321 -1.94 -5.14 24.95
C ALA A 321 -0.62 -5.92 25.01
N CYS A 322 0.29 -5.53 25.91
CA CYS A 322 1.59 -6.18 26.07
C CYS A 322 1.94 -6.37 27.55
N ARG A 323 2.42 -7.57 27.92
CA ARG A 323 2.95 -7.85 29.28
C ARG A 323 4.39 -7.38 29.47
N ARG A 324 5.10 -7.07 28.38
CA ARG A 324 6.53 -6.72 28.37
C ARG A 324 6.78 -5.23 28.11
N VAL A 325 5.80 -4.37 28.42
CA VAL A 325 5.87 -2.91 28.22
C VAL A 325 7.17 -2.28 28.75
N PRO A 326 7.69 -2.64 29.94
CA PRO A 326 8.95 -2.08 30.44
C PRO A 326 10.15 -2.38 29.53
N LEU A 327 10.19 -3.56 28.89
CA LEU A 327 11.26 -3.94 27.96
C LEU A 327 11.13 -3.22 26.62
N VAL A 328 9.91 -3.06 26.12
CA VAL A 328 9.64 -2.33 24.87
C VAL A 328 10.02 -0.87 25.00
N SER A 329 9.68 -0.26 26.14
CA SER A 329 9.91 1.17 26.40
C SER A 329 11.38 1.57 26.42
N ARG A 330 12.30 0.61 26.57
CA ARG A 330 13.75 0.82 26.64
C ARG A 330 14.48 0.46 25.33
N ARG A 331 13.76 0.04 24.29
CA ARG A 331 14.34 -0.46 23.04
C ARG A 331 13.90 0.34 21.83
N THR A 332 14.79 0.46 20.87
CA THR A 332 14.47 0.91 19.51
C THR A 332 13.93 -0.24 18.66
N ALA A 333 13.29 0.08 17.54
CA ALA A 333 12.82 -0.94 16.61
C ALA A 333 13.97 -1.83 16.11
N ALA A 334 15.12 -1.24 15.77
CA ALA A 334 16.30 -1.96 15.29
C ALA A 334 16.94 -2.87 16.36
N GLU A 335 16.91 -2.47 17.64
CA GLU A 335 17.36 -3.33 18.75
C GLU A 335 16.42 -4.52 18.97
N LEU A 336 15.12 -4.31 18.76
CA LEU A 336 14.14 -5.36 18.96
C LEU A 336 14.07 -6.33 17.77
N PHE A 337 14.18 -5.80 16.55
CA PHE A 337 14.13 -6.53 15.30
C PHE A 337 15.40 -6.24 14.48
N PRO A 338 16.54 -6.88 14.80
CA PRO A 338 17.80 -6.59 14.15
C PRO A 338 17.73 -6.84 12.63
N PRO A 339 18.35 -5.97 11.81
CA PRO A 339 18.44 -6.16 10.37
C PRO A 339 19.17 -7.47 10.03
N GLY A 340 18.67 -8.24 9.07
CA GLY A 340 19.28 -9.51 8.65
C GLY A 340 18.70 -10.78 9.31
N GLY A 341 17.75 -10.65 10.23
CA GLY A 341 16.95 -11.79 10.71
C GLY A 341 17.63 -12.73 11.71
N GLU A 342 18.84 -12.41 12.18
CA GLU A 342 19.43 -13.10 13.32
C GLU A 342 18.75 -12.61 14.60
N THR A 343 17.74 -13.37 15.03
CA THR A 343 17.15 -13.18 16.35
C THR A 343 18.22 -13.44 17.41
N VAL A 344 18.46 -12.44 18.27
CA VAL A 344 19.31 -12.61 19.45
C VAL A 344 18.63 -13.62 20.37
N THR A 345 18.98 -14.89 20.22
CA THR A 345 18.64 -15.93 21.18
C THR A 345 19.63 -15.82 22.33
N GLY A 346 19.16 -15.25 23.44
CA GLY A 346 19.89 -15.27 24.72
C GLY A 346 20.53 -13.94 25.11
N ALA A 347 19.72 -12.98 25.54
CA ALA A 347 20.15 -12.13 26.65
C ALA A 347 19.94 -12.97 27.92
N ARG A 348 21.02 -13.62 28.39
CA ARG A 348 21.06 -14.08 29.77
C ARG A 348 20.93 -12.86 30.66
N ASP A 349 20.08 -13.00 31.66
CA ASP A 349 19.88 -12.06 32.75
C ASP A 349 21.17 -12.03 33.57
N ASP A 350 22.14 -11.19 33.19
CA ASP A 350 23.26 -10.85 34.06
C ASP A 350 22.76 -9.79 35.05
N GLY A 351 22.01 -10.28 36.04
CA GLY A 351 21.69 -9.56 37.26
C GLY A 351 22.88 -9.56 38.21
N ASP A 352 22.98 -8.46 38.96
CA ASP A 352 23.82 -8.17 40.12
C ASP A 352 25.30 -7.81 39.89
N ALA A 353 25.51 -6.51 39.66
CA ALA A 353 26.67 -5.80 40.19
C ALA A 353 26.18 -4.74 41.19
N ASP A 354 26.13 -5.12 42.47
CA ASP A 354 26.06 -4.19 43.61
C ASP A 354 27.49 -3.91 44.16
N PRO A 355 27.69 -2.81 44.90
CA PRO A 355 28.92 -2.02 44.88
C PRO A 355 30.06 -2.61 45.71
N VAL A 356 31.28 -2.42 45.21
CA VAL A 356 32.53 -2.80 45.88
C VAL A 356 32.78 -1.92 47.12
N VAL A 357 32.84 -2.54 48.29
CA VAL A 357 33.60 -2.06 49.46
C VAL A 357 34.59 -3.16 49.86
N PRO A 358 35.89 -2.87 50.09
CA PRO A 358 36.91 -3.90 50.25
C PRO A 358 37.05 -4.34 51.72
N GLY A 359 37.15 -5.66 51.95
CA GLY A 359 37.45 -6.18 53.29
C GLY A 359 37.59 -7.70 53.39
N GLU A 360 38.84 -8.14 53.37
CA GLU A 360 39.40 -9.24 54.17
C GLU A 360 39.18 -10.73 53.84
N ARG A 361 40.21 -11.48 54.26
CA ARG A 361 40.67 -12.80 53.81
C ARG A 361 39.94 -13.96 54.49
N ASP A 362 40.10 -15.10 53.82
CA ASP A 362 40.37 -16.45 54.35
C ASP A 362 39.26 -17.53 54.41
N ALA A 363 39.63 -18.63 53.74
CA ALA A 363 39.48 -20.05 54.07
C ALA A 363 38.10 -20.75 54.03
N GLY A 364 38.02 -21.75 53.15
CA GLY A 364 37.83 -23.13 53.64
C GLY A 364 36.54 -23.89 53.32
N SER A 365 36.63 -24.72 52.26
CA SER A 365 36.24 -26.14 52.27
C SER A 365 34.79 -26.63 52.01
N ARG A 366 34.71 -27.55 51.04
CA ARG A 366 34.00 -28.86 50.98
C ARG A 366 32.47 -28.92 51.12
N GLY A 367 31.84 -29.60 50.14
CA GLY A 367 30.61 -30.39 50.37
C GLY A 367 29.73 -30.65 49.15
N ARG A 368 29.77 -31.88 48.61
CA ARG A 368 28.84 -32.45 47.62
C ARG A 368 27.47 -32.79 48.28
N PRO A 369 26.35 -32.90 47.54
CA PRO A 369 25.00 -33.05 48.10
C PRO A 369 24.54 -34.52 48.17
N PRO A 370 23.35 -34.77 48.74
CA PRO A 370 22.53 -35.86 48.21
C PRO A 370 21.05 -35.52 47.95
N SER A 371 20.49 -36.39 47.13
CA SER A 371 19.16 -36.52 46.58
C SER A 371 18.06 -36.96 47.57
N ARG A 372 16.79 -36.77 47.16
CA ARG A 372 15.60 -37.63 47.34
C ARG A 372 14.34 -36.75 47.16
N ALA A 373 13.13 -37.23 46.89
CA ALA A 373 12.53 -38.39 46.22
C ALA A 373 11.01 -38.16 46.35
N VAL A 374 10.23 -38.69 45.40
CA VAL A 374 8.75 -38.70 45.35
C VAL A 374 8.20 -39.76 46.32
N PRO A 375 6.94 -39.62 46.80
CA PRO A 375 5.85 -40.58 46.49
C PRO A 375 4.50 -39.85 46.29
N GLY A 376 3.39 -40.37 45.75
CA GLY A 376 2.93 -41.70 45.38
C GLY A 376 1.38 -41.74 45.49
N GLU A 377 0.72 -42.09 44.38
CA GLU A 377 -0.60 -42.71 44.09
C GLU A 377 -1.76 -42.77 45.12
N LEU A 378 -3.01 -42.70 44.59
CA LEU A 378 -4.04 -43.78 44.67
C LEU A 378 -5.36 -43.42 43.90
N GLU A 379 -5.79 -44.35 43.03
CA GLU A 379 -7.10 -44.51 42.35
C GLU A 379 -8.04 -45.45 43.18
N PRO A 380 -9.27 -45.96 42.78
CA PRO A 380 -9.89 -46.13 41.43
C PRO A 380 -11.45 -46.02 41.30
N GLY A 381 -12.00 -46.21 40.08
CA GLY A 381 -13.42 -46.61 39.87
C GLY A 381 -13.98 -46.63 38.43
N MET A 382 -14.15 -47.82 37.84
CA MET A 382 -14.69 -48.16 36.49
C MET A 382 -16.20 -47.94 36.25
N ARG A 383 -16.63 -47.80 34.96
CA ARG A 383 -17.44 -48.82 34.19
C ARG A 383 -17.83 -48.37 32.75
N GLN A 384 -18.10 -49.39 31.92
CA GLN A 384 -18.19 -49.49 30.45
C GLN A 384 -19.61 -49.26 29.86
N GLY A 385 -19.73 -49.04 28.54
CA GLY A 385 -20.90 -49.54 27.76
C GLY A 385 -21.35 -48.83 26.45
N ARG A 386 -20.91 -49.36 25.30
CA ARG A 386 -21.58 -49.63 23.98
C ARG A 386 -22.67 -48.72 23.33
N ALA A 387 -22.55 -48.59 22.00
CA ALA A 387 -23.50 -48.11 20.98
C ALA A 387 -24.69 -49.07 20.67
N PRO A 388 -25.73 -48.61 19.93
CA PRO A 388 -26.05 -49.25 18.64
C PRO A 388 -26.68 -48.34 17.53
N SER A 389 -27.08 -49.03 16.46
CA SER A 389 -27.33 -48.78 15.02
C SER A 389 -28.70 -48.21 14.54
N VAL A 390 -28.73 -47.91 13.23
CA VAL A 390 -29.83 -47.50 12.28
C VAL A 390 -31.02 -48.47 12.22
N PRO A 391 -32.22 -48.05 11.73
CA PRO A 391 -32.72 -48.59 10.44
C PRO A 391 -33.56 -47.63 9.54
N ASP A 392 -33.71 -48.05 8.27
CA ASP A 392 -34.43 -47.47 7.11
C ASP A 392 -35.98 -47.55 7.17
N GLY A 393 -36.65 -46.76 6.30
CA GLY A 393 -38.04 -47.03 5.85
C GLY A 393 -38.76 -45.88 5.10
N GLU A 394 -38.93 -46.01 3.78
CA GLU A 394 -39.86 -45.29 2.85
C GLU A 394 -41.08 -46.19 2.52
N PRO A 395 -42.10 -45.80 1.71
CA PRO A 395 -43.03 -44.65 1.69
C PRO A 395 -44.53 -45.13 1.69
N PRO A 396 -45.56 -44.31 1.36
CA PRO A 396 -46.14 -44.42 0.01
C PRO A 396 -46.78 -43.13 -0.58
N ALA A 397 -47.21 -43.27 -1.84
CA ALA A 397 -47.64 -42.26 -2.83
C ALA A 397 -49.13 -41.83 -2.77
N SER A 398 -49.44 -40.68 -3.40
CA SER A 398 -50.20 -40.59 -4.69
C SER A 398 -51.22 -39.44 -4.82
N ARG A 399 -51.27 -38.91 -6.06
CA ARG A 399 -52.40 -38.35 -6.83
C ARG A 399 -53.00 -36.96 -6.50
N GLY A 400 -53.15 -36.15 -7.57
CA GLY A 400 -54.36 -35.35 -7.81
C GLY A 400 -54.15 -33.98 -8.44
N ARG A 401 -54.55 -33.83 -9.70
CA ARG A 401 -54.54 -32.60 -10.53
C ARG A 401 -55.77 -31.69 -10.27
N HIS A 402 -55.69 -30.47 -10.83
CA HIS A 402 -56.75 -29.54 -11.31
C HIS A 402 -56.74 -28.17 -10.59
N ALA A 403 -57.01 -27.01 -11.18
CA ALA A 403 -56.87 -26.43 -12.52
C ALA A 403 -57.35 -24.95 -12.44
N ARG A 404 -56.50 -23.98 -12.83
CA ARG A 404 -56.78 -22.66 -13.50
C ARG A 404 -57.76 -21.62 -12.85
N PRO A 405 -57.89 -20.34 -13.32
CA PRO A 405 -57.25 -19.63 -14.47
C PRO A 405 -56.73 -18.16 -14.24
N ALA A 406 -56.00 -17.64 -15.26
CA ALA A 406 -56.03 -16.31 -15.96
C ALA A 406 -56.13 -14.97 -15.19
N GLN A 407 -55.71 -13.78 -15.62
CA GLN A 407 -55.01 -13.07 -16.74
C GLN A 407 -54.88 -11.61 -16.20
N ASP A 408 -54.02 -10.67 -16.62
CA ASP A 408 -53.69 -10.18 -17.97
C ASP A 408 -52.61 -9.06 -17.86
N GLY A 409 -51.90 -8.72 -18.97
CA GLY A 409 -51.30 -7.37 -19.11
C GLY A 409 -49.88 -7.16 -19.68
N ARG A 410 -49.57 -7.70 -20.86
CA ARG A 410 -48.78 -7.15 -22.00
C ARG A 410 -47.47 -6.34 -21.79
N ASN A 411 -46.41 -6.79 -22.47
CA ASN A 411 -45.23 -6.00 -22.90
C ASN A 411 -44.92 -6.32 -24.39
N PRO A 412 -44.58 -5.37 -25.28
CA PRO A 412 -44.24 -5.65 -26.67
C PRO A 412 -42.73 -5.85 -26.90
N ARG A 413 -42.41 -6.65 -27.93
CA ARG A 413 -41.08 -6.97 -28.47
C ARG A 413 -40.40 -5.76 -29.14
N PRO A 414 -39.09 -5.85 -29.45
CA PRO A 414 -38.76 -5.98 -30.89
C PRO A 414 -37.54 -6.87 -31.24
N THR A 415 -37.75 -7.63 -32.33
CA THR A 415 -36.89 -7.95 -33.51
C THR A 415 -35.44 -8.47 -33.41
N GLU A 416 -35.22 -9.49 -34.25
CA GLU A 416 -34.05 -10.34 -34.49
C GLU A 416 -33.05 -9.76 -35.52
N HIS A 417 -31.79 -10.26 -35.48
CA HIS A 417 -30.93 -10.73 -36.61
C HIS A 417 -29.47 -10.96 -36.09
N PRO A 418 -28.60 -11.74 -36.78
CA PRO A 418 -28.55 -13.20 -36.80
C PRO A 418 -27.22 -13.77 -36.23
N ALA A 419 -27.23 -15.06 -35.90
CA ALA A 419 -26.08 -15.84 -35.44
C ALA A 419 -25.14 -16.27 -36.58
N LEU A 420 -23.83 -16.33 -36.28
CA LEU A 420 -22.80 -17.02 -37.07
C LEU A 420 -22.12 -18.10 -36.19
N PRO A 421 -21.51 -19.15 -36.79
CA PRO A 421 -21.63 -20.52 -36.31
C PRO A 421 -20.55 -20.95 -35.31
N PHE A 422 -20.94 -21.86 -34.41
CA PHE A 422 -20.07 -22.62 -33.54
C PHE A 422 -19.20 -23.59 -34.36
N LEU A 423 -17.89 -23.51 -34.20
CA LEU A 423 -16.95 -24.58 -34.53
C LEU A 423 -16.89 -25.56 -33.36
N THR A 424 -17.41 -26.76 -33.58
CA THR A 424 -17.34 -27.92 -32.68
C THR A 424 -15.92 -28.48 -32.61
N TRP A 425 -15.39 -28.65 -31.40
CA TRP A 425 -14.09 -29.31 -31.13
C TRP A 425 -14.30 -30.83 -30.96
N PRO A 426 -13.40 -31.70 -31.47
CA PRO A 426 -13.53 -33.16 -31.37
C PRO A 426 -13.34 -33.69 -29.93
N PRO A 427 -13.85 -34.90 -29.61
CA PRO A 427 -13.76 -35.49 -28.28
C PRO A 427 -12.32 -35.91 -27.92
N ALA A 428 -12.04 -35.87 -26.62
CA ALA A 428 -10.74 -36.15 -26.00
C ALA A 428 -10.25 -37.60 -26.24
N LEU A 429 -8.95 -37.73 -26.52
CA LEU A 429 -8.25 -39.01 -26.53
C LEU A 429 -7.98 -39.52 -25.09
N PRO A 430 -8.04 -40.84 -24.83
CA PRO A 430 -7.78 -41.40 -23.50
C PRO A 430 -6.29 -41.43 -23.16
N ALA A 431 -5.98 -41.24 -21.87
CA ALA A 431 -4.62 -41.25 -21.32
C ALA A 431 -3.95 -42.63 -21.40
N PRO A 432 -2.63 -42.72 -21.61
CA PRO A 432 -1.90 -43.98 -21.48
C PRO A 432 -1.73 -44.35 -20.00
N GLY A 433 -2.07 -45.60 -19.67
CA GLY A 433 -1.84 -46.18 -18.36
C GLY A 433 -0.34 -46.40 -18.10
N HIS A 434 0.08 -46.17 -16.86
CA HIS A 434 1.41 -46.54 -16.40
C HIS A 434 1.28 -47.54 -15.25
N ASP A 435 1.79 -48.73 -15.55
CA ASP A 435 1.99 -49.85 -14.63
C ASP A 435 2.86 -49.46 -13.43
N THR A 436 2.43 -49.91 -12.26
CA THR A 436 3.18 -49.89 -11.00
C THR A 436 4.36 -50.86 -11.07
N PRO A 437 5.62 -50.44 -10.87
CA PRO A 437 6.71 -51.37 -10.61
C PRO A 437 6.75 -51.78 -9.12
N PRO A 438 7.29 -52.97 -8.79
CA PRO A 438 7.18 -53.55 -7.45
C PRO A 438 8.11 -52.88 -6.43
N SER A 439 7.63 -52.86 -5.19
CA SER A 439 8.27 -52.39 -3.96
C SER A 439 9.63 -53.04 -3.74
N ARG A 440 10.68 -52.23 -3.54
CA ARG A 440 11.97 -52.68 -3.01
C ARG A 440 12.12 -52.18 -1.58
N GLU A 441 12.30 -53.11 -0.65
CA GLU A 441 12.50 -52.88 0.78
C GLU A 441 13.74 -52.00 1.03
N LEU A 442 13.59 -51.00 1.91
CA LEU A 442 14.68 -50.19 2.46
C LEU A 442 15.20 -50.87 3.73
N PRO A 443 16.53 -51.09 3.88
CA PRO A 443 17.08 -51.57 5.14
C PRO A 443 17.05 -50.46 6.21
N SER A 444 16.66 -50.88 7.42
CA SER A 444 16.59 -50.12 8.65
C SER A 444 17.95 -50.01 9.33
N THR A 445 18.54 -48.81 9.35
CA THR A 445 19.33 -48.15 10.44
C THR A 445 20.29 -47.09 9.87
N PRO A 446 20.35 -45.87 10.41
CA PRO A 446 21.38 -44.89 10.04
C PRO A 446 22.67 -45.15 10.84
N GLY A 447 23.74 -45.52 10.15
CA GLY A 447 25.11 -45.49 10.69
C GLY A 447 25.66 -44.05 10.79
N PRO A 448 26.68 -43.80 11.61
CA PRO A 448 27.12 -42.45 11.95
C PRO A 448 27.71 -41.70 10.75
N LEU A 449 27.28 -40.45 10.58
CA LEU A 449 27.79 -39.50 9.58
C LEU A 449 29.30 -39.29 9.79
N ARG A 450 30.10 -39.63 8.77
CA ARG A 450 31.51 -39.22 8.68
C ARG A 450 31.57 -37.74 8.30
N PRO A 451 32.53 -36.97 8.84
CA PRO A 451 32.64 -35.54 8.55
C PRO A 451 32.92 -35.32 7.06
N ALA A 452 32.12 -34.44 6.45
CA ALA A 452 32.30 -34.03 5.07
C ALA A 452 33.65 -33.33 4.91
N LEU A 453 34.53 -33.92 4.09
CA LEU A 453 35.72 -33.26 3.58
C LEU A 453 35.32 -32.01 2.79
N PRO A 454 36.08 -30.90 2.87
CA PRO A 454 35.79 -29.69 2.11
C PRO A 454 36.01 -29.96 0.62
N LEU A 455 34.93 -29.97 -0.16
CA LEU A 455 35.00 -29.92 -1.62
C LEU A 455 35.41 -28.51 -2.06
N ALA A 456 36.70 -28.23 -1.96
CA ALA A 456 37.35 -27.23 -2.78
C ALA A 456 37.40 -27.76 -4.22
N GLY A 457 36.80 -27.03 -5.16
CA GLY A 457 37.00 -27.27 -6.59
C GLY A 457 35.93 -28.13 -7.27
N ALA A 458 34.71 -27.61 -7.42
CA ALA A 458 33.84 -27.95 -8.54
C ALA A 458 33.30 -26.64 -9.11
N GLY A 459 33.66 -26.36 -10.36
CA GLY A 459 33.60 -25.05 -10.99
C GLY A 459 32.25 -24.34 -10.85
N SER A 460 32.34 -23.09 -10.39
CA SER A 460 31.48 -22.02 -10.88
C SER A 460 31.58 -22.03 -12.41
N ALA A 461 30.67 -22.73 -13.09
CA ALA A 461 30.31 -22.36 -14.44
C ALA A 461 29.69 -20.97 -14.32
N ALA A 462 30.53 -19.93 -14.42
CA ALA A 462 30.09 -18.55 -14.45
C ALA A 462 29.07 -18.45 -15.58
N PHE A 463 27.82 -18.17 -15.22
CA PHE A 463 26.83 -17.79 -16.21
C PHE A 463 27.35 -16.51 -16.88
N PRO A 464 27.28 -16.38 -18.22
CA PRO A 464 27.69 -15.16 -18.89
C PRO A 464 26.66 -14.07 -18.54
N GLY A 465 26.92 -13.39 -17.43
CA GLY A 465 26.05 -12.44 -16.74
C GLY A 465 26.85 -11.56 -15.77
N LEU A 466 28.07 -11.19 -16.16
CA LEU A 466 28.85 -9.99 -15.82
C LEU A 466 30.31 -10.34 -16.15
N ALA A 467 30.73 -10.05 -17.38
CA ALA A 467 32.15 -9.86 -17.60
C ALA A 467 32.61 -8.67 -16.73
N PRO A 468 33.81 -8.70 -16.13
CA PRO A 468 34.38 -7.55 -15.40
C PRO A 468 34.54 -6.26 -16.24
N ALA A 469 34.15 -6.27 -17.52
CA ALA A 469 34.25 -5.17 -18.48
C ALA A 469 32.89 -4.55 -18.89
N ALA A 470 31.85 -4.60 -18.05
CA ALA A 470 30.66 -3.78 -18.30
C ALA A 470 31.05 -2.29 -18.28
N PRO A 471 30.61 -1.47 -19.25
CA PRO A 471 30.94 -0.05 -19.29
C PRO A 471 30.45 0.66 -18.01
N GLU A 472 31.13 1.75 -17.63
CA GLU A 472 30.74 2.55 -16.46
C GLU A 472 29.28 2.99 -16.54
N ILE A 473 28.78 3.26 -17.75
CA ILE A 473 27.39 3.63 -18.03
C ILE A 473 26.68 2.43 -18.64
N VAL A 474 25.69 1.93 -17.90
CA VAL A 474 24.90 0.74 -18.25
C VAL A 474 23.70 1.12 -19.11
N LEU A 475 23.10 2.29 -18.88
CA LEU A 475 22.00 2.85 -19.65
C LEU A 475 22.25 4.33 -19.93
N ARG A 476 22.13 4.73 -21.20
CA ARG A 476 22.05 6.14 -21.62
C ARG A 476 20.78 6.32 -22.45
N VAL A 477 19.99 7.30 -22.08
CA VAL A 477 18.81 7.76 -22.82
C VAL A 477 19.03 9.23 -23.12
N SER A 478 18.92 9.62 -24.39
CA SER A 478 19.14 10.99 -24.84
C SER A 478 17.99 11.44 -25.73
N GLY A 479 17.28 12.50 -25.36
CA GLY A 479 16.23 13.12 -26.17
C GLY A 479 15.04 12.21 -26.47
N LEU A 480 14.72 11.23 -25.60
CA LEU A 480 13.67 10.25 -25.87
C LEU A 480 12.31 10.95 -26.03
N ALA A 481 11.56 10.57 -27.06
CA ALA A 481 10.17 11.01 -27.23
C ALA A 481 9.24 9.84 -27.58
N LYS A 482 7.98 9.93 -27.14
CA LYS A 482 6.93 8.98 -27.47
C LYS A 482 5.56 9.63 -27.54
N SER A 483 4.83 9.35 -28.61
CA SER A 483 3.47 9.82 -28.86
C SER A 483 2.50 8.64 -28.96
N TYR A 484 1.29 8.80 -28.42
CA TYR A 484 0.18 7.85 -28.58
C TYR A 484 -0.99 8.52 -29.29
N VAL A 485 -1.65 7.77 -30.17
CA VAL A 485 -2.94 8.15 -30.76
C VAL A 485 -4.01 7.34 -30.04
N PRO A 486 -4.93 7.97 -29.28
CA PRO A 486 -5.96 7.24 -28.55
C PRO A 486 -6.90 6.49 -29.52
N PRO A 487 -7.33 5.24 -29.21
CA PRO A 487 -8.24 4.48 -30.06
C PRO A 487 -9.60 5.16 -30.14
N SER A 488 -10.03 5.49 -31.36
CA SER A 488 -11.19 6.36 -31.63
C SER A 488 -12.53 5.63 -31.58
N GLY A 489 -13.51 6.22 -30.89
CA GLY A 489 -14.92 6.14 -31.31
C GLY A 489 -15.16 7.05 -32.52
N ARG A 490 -16.00 6.63 -33.47
CA ARG A 490 -16.34 7.39 -34.70
C ARG A 490 -16.99 8.75 -34.34
N ARG A 491 -16.18 9.81 -34.21
CA ARG A 491 -16.49 11.27 -34.38
C ARG A 491 -15.66 12.14 -33.41
N ARG A 492 -14.35 12.24 -33.62
CA ARG A 492 -13.54 13.45 -33.39
C ARG A 492 -12.10 13.20 -33.88
N GLN A 493 -11.54 14.16 -34.61
CA GLN A 493 -10.09 14.25 -34.78
C GLN A 493 -9.50 14.61 -33.42
N GLU A 494 -9.06 13.64 -32.63
CA GLU A 494 -8.33 13.90 -31.39
C GLU A 494 -6.82 13.84 -31.68
N ARG A 495 -6.11 14.87 -31.22
CA ARG A 495 -4.68 15.09 -31.49
C ARG A 495 -3.84 14.03 -30.79
N ALA A 496 -2.69 13.68 -31.39
CA ALA A 496 -1.70 12.81 -30.75
C ALA A 496 -1.28 13.34 -29.38
N VAL A 497 -1.22 12.44 -28.40
CA VAL A 497 -0.82 12.71 -27.02
C VAL A 497 0.66 12.40 -26.89
N ARG A 498 1.50 13.42 -26.63
CA ARG A 498 2.92 13.19 -26.28
C ARG A 498 3.05 12.75 -24.83
N ALA A 499 3.43 11.49 -24.63
CA ALA A 499 3.63 10.89 -23.31
C ALA A 499 5.04 11.15 -22.77
N VAL A 500 6.04 11.17 -23.65
CA VAL A 500 7.44 11.43 -23.32
C VAL A 500 8.03 12.41 -24.34
N GLU A 501 8.84 13.35 -23.89
CA GLU A 501 9.46 14.36 -24.75
C GLU A 501 10.78 14.85 -24.18
N GLU A 502 11.88 14.62 -24.91
CA GLU A 502 13.23 15.06 -24.53
C GLU A 502 13.63 14.58 -23.13
N VAL A 503 13.40 13.29 -22.84
CA VAL A 503 13.88 12.67 -21.61
C VAL A 503 15.33 12.24 -21.78
N ASP A 504 16.18 12.74 -20.88
CA ASP A 504 17.58 12.36 -20.73
C ASP A 504 17.79 11.61 -19.42
N LEU A 505 18.36 10.40 -19.48
CA LEU A 505 18.68 9.56 -18.31
C LEU A 505 20.05 8.90 -18.48
N GLU A 506 20.76 8.74 -17.38
CA GLU A 506 22.05 8.04 -17.36
C GLU A 506 22.16 7.22 -16.07
N VAL A 507 22.35 5.91 -16.21
CA VAL A 507 22.53 4.95 -15.11
C VAL A 507 23.89 4.30 -15.21
N ARG A 508 24.68 4.44 -14.15
CA ARG A 508 26.00 3.85 -13.99
C ARG A 508 25.94 2.45 -13.40
N ARG A 509 27.04 1.71 -13.52
CA ARG A 509 27.20 0.39 -12.91
C ARG A 509 27.04 0.49 -11.39
N ALA A 510 26.29 -0.44 -10.80
CA ALA A 510 25.99 -0.48 -9.37
C ALA A 510 25.35 0.80 -8.80
N GLU A 511 24.81 1.68 -9.65
CA GLU A 511 24.05 2.86 -9.26
C GLU A 511 22.55 2.54 -9.24
N THR A 512 21.81 3.21 -8.36
CA THR A 512 20.35 3.26 -8.42
C THR A 512 19.91 4.67 -8.80
N LEU A 513 19.37 4.80 -10.01
CA LEU A 513 18.67 6.02 -10.47
C LEU A 513 17.17 5.84 -10.24
N ALA A 514 16.55 6.75 -9.51
CA ALA A 514 15.10 6.82 -9.38
C ALA A 514 14.48 7.78 -10.39
N LEU A 515 13.39 7.38 -11.05
CA LEU A 515 12.54 8.22 -11.88
C LEU A 515 11.20 8.44 -11.16
N VAL A 516 10.93 9.67 -10.74
CA VAL A 516 9.80 10.02 -9.87
C VAL A 516 8.91 11.08 -10.50
N GLY A 517 7.64 11.14 -10.08
CA GLY A 517 6.67 12.13 -10.58
C GLY A 517 5.23 11.67 -10.38
N GLU A 518 4.28 12.57 -10.57
CA GLU A 518 2.84 12.31 -10.50
C GLU A 518 2.43 11.17 -11.47
N SER A 519 1.26 10.57 -11.21
CA SER A 519 0.69 9.59 -12.14
C SER A 519 0.46 10.23 -13.52
N GLY A 520 0.74 9.49 -14.59
CA GLY A 520 0.66 10.02 -15.97
C GLY A 520 1.82 10.92 -16.40
N ALA A 521 2.87 11.09 -15.58
CA ALA A 521 4.03 11.91 -15.96
C ALA A 521 4.91 11.32 -17.09
N GLY A 522 4.72 10.04 -17.46
CA GLY A 522 5.48 9.36 -18.54
C GLY A 522 6.53 8.34 -18.05
N LYS A 523 6.55 8.01 -16.76
CA LYS A 523 7.54 7.10 -16.13
C LYS A 523 7.50 5.67 -16.71
N SER A 524 6.35 5.00 -16.64
CA SER A 524 6.20 3.63 -17.16
C SER A 524 6.31 3.59 -18.69
N THR A 525 5.87 4.64 -19.40
CA THR A 525 6.14 4.78 -20.85
C THR A 525 7.65 4.78 -21.13
N THR A 526 8.43 5.52 -20.34
CA THR A 526 9.90 5.56 -20.48
C THR A 526 10.51 4.17 -20.24
N LEU A 527 10.08 3.45 -19.20
CA LEU A 527 10.53 2.07 -18.96
C LEU A 527 10.19 1.13 -20.13
N MET A 528 8.97 1.20 -20.66
CA MET A 528 8.53 0.32 -21.74
C MET A 528 9.29 0.57 -23.04
N GLU A 529 9.62 1.83 -23.36
CA GLU A 529 10.49 2.13 -24.50
C GLU A 529 11.90 1.53 -24.32
N ILE A 530 12.44 1.52 -23.09
CA ILE A 530 13.74 0.91 -22.79
C ILE A 530 13.68 -0.62 -22.90
N VAL A 531 12.65 -1.26 -22.34
CA VAL A 531 12.48 -2.74 -22.34
C VAL A 531 12.23 -3.30 -23.74
N SER A 532 11.58 -2.53 -24.61
CA SER A 532 11.19 -2.99 -25.94
C SER A 532 12.40 -3.36 -26.80
N LEU A 533 13.57 -2.76 -26.55
CA LEU A 533 14.79 -2.92 -27.35
C LEU A 533 14.53 -2.66 -28.84
N THR A 534 13.69 -1.67 -29.14
CA THR A 534 13.33 -1.22 -30.48
C THR A 534 13.77 0.21 -30.70
N ALA A 535 13.93 0.63 -31.96
CA ALA A 535 14.21 2.02 -32.29
C ALA A 535 13.13 2.94 -31.68
N PRO A 536 13.51 3.98 -30.91
CA PRO A 536 12.57 4.94 -30.36
C PRO A 536 12.00 5.86 -31.47
N GLU A 537 10.87 6.51 -31.20
CA GLU A 537 10.27 7.49 -32.12
C GLU A 537 11.19 8.69 -32.35
N ALA A 538 11.89 9.14 -31.30
CA ALA A 538 12.98 10.09 -31.38
C ALA A 538 13.98 9.86 -30.23
N GLY A 539 15.19 10.39 -30.39
CA GLY A 539 16.27 10.23 -29.43
C GLY A 539 17.08 8.95 -29.63
N VAL A 540 17.94 8.63 -28.66
CA VAL A 540 18.82 7.47 -28.67
C VAL A 540 18.72 6.76 -27.33
N VAL A 541 18.63 5.43 -27.35
CA VAL A 541 18.72 4.57 -26.17
C VAL A 541 19.89 3.62 -26.37
N GLU A 542 20.89 3.73 -25.49
CA GLU A 542 22.07 2.88 -25.48
C GLU A 542 22.07 2.03 -24.20
N ILE A 543 22.25 0.72 -24.36
CA ILE A 543 22.33 -0.23 -23.25
C ILE A 543 23.64 -0.99 -23.39
N LEU A 544 24.48 -0.92 -22.35
CA LEU A 544 25.84 -1.50 -22.38
C LEU A 544 26.64 -1.06 -23.62
N GLY A 545 26.49 0.22 -24.01
CA GLY A 545 27.12 0.81 -25.19
C GLY A 545 26.54 0.39 -26.55
N GLN A 546 25.39 -0.31 -26.57
CA GLN A 546 24.73 -0.73 -27.80
C GLN A 546 23.47 0.11 -28.05
N ASP A 547 23.42 0.80 -29.18
CA ASP A 547 22.22 1.53 -29.66
C ASP A 547 21.10 0.54 -30.01
N VAL A 548 19.94 0.68 -29.36
CA VAL A 548 18.78 -0.20 -29.57
C VAL A 548 18.23 -0.14 -31.00
N ALA A 549 18.43 0.98 -31.71
CA ALA A 549 17.96 1.13 -33.09
C ALA A 549 18.76 0.30 -34.09
N ARG A 550 19.97 -0.15 -33.72
CA ARG A 550 20.93 -0.82 -34.61
C ARG A 550 21.18 -2.28 -34.22
N LEU A 551 20.32 -2.86 -33.37
CA LEU A 551 20.55 -4.20 -32.83
C LEU A 551 20.36 -5.30 -33.89
N THR A 552 21.34 -6.21 -33.95
CA THR A 552 21.15 -7.50 -34.62
C THR A 552 20.32 -8.44 -33.75
N ARG A 553 19.72 -9.49 -34.35
CA ARG A 553 18.99 -10.53 -33.59
C ARG A 553 19.85 -11.18 -32.50
N ARG A 554 21.17 -11.32 -32.72
CA ARG A 554 22.10 -11.89 -31.74
C ARG A 554 22.33 -10.94 -30.57
N THR A 555 22.64 -9.67 -30.86
CA THR A 555 22.86 -8.64 -29.83
C THR A 555 21.60 -8.39 -29.02
N ALA A 556 20.43 -8.33 -29.66
CA ALA A 556 19.15 -8.17 -28.97
C ALA A 556 18.87 -9.32 -27.98
N ARG A 557 19.19 -10.58 -28.33
CA ARG A 557 19.05 -11.72 -27.39
C ARG A 557 20.00 -11.62 -26.20
N LEU A 558 21.23 -11.13 -26.41
CA LEU A 558 22.18 -10.91 -25.32
C LEU A 558 21.70 -9.80 -24.38
N LEU A 559 21.23 -8.67 -24.93
CA LEU A 559 20.68 -7.57 -24.13
C LEU A 559 19.44 -7.95 -23.34
N ARG A 560 18.55 -8.81 -23.88
CA ARG A 560 17.43 -9.36 -23.11
C ARG A 560 17.87 -10.16 -21.89
N GLY A 561 19.05 -10.76 -21.88
CA GLY A 561 19.59 -11.42 -20.69
C GLY A 561 20.23 -10.44 -19.70
N ALA A 562 20.72 -9.30 -20.18
CA ALA A 562 21.41 -8.30 -19.38
C ALA A 562 20.47 -7.24 -18.77
N VAL A 563 19.27 -7.06 -19.36
CA VAL A 563 18.22 -6.16 -18.88
C VAL A 563 17.00 -6.98 -18.51
N GLN A 564 16.53 -6.82 -17.29
CA GLN A 564 15.33 -7.48 -16.79
C GLN A 564 14.41 -6.46 -16.12
N ILE A 565 13.11 -6.76 -16.09
CA ILE A 565 12.09 -5.92 -15.47
C ILE A 565 11.40 -6.66 -14.33
N VAL A 566 11.18 -5.94 -13.23
CA VAL A 566 10.24 -6.32 -12.18
C VAL A 566 9.02 -5.41 -12.34
N PRO A 567 7.88 -5.94 -12.84
CA PRO A 567 6.71 -5.13 -13.17
C PRO A 567 5.94 -4.68 -11.91
N GLN A 568 5.13 -3.64 -12.07
CA GLN A 568 4.30 -3.03 -11.02
C GLN A 568 3.33 -4.01 -10.36
N ASP A 569 2.65 -4.87 -11.14
CA ASP A 569 1.76 -5.89 -10.60
C ASP A 569 2.34 -7.30 -10.83
N PRO A 570 2.89 -7.94 -9.79
CA PRO A 570 3.35 -9.32 -9.87
C PRO A 570 2.28 -10.26 -10.40
N MET A 571 1.01 -10.08 -10.04
CA MET A 571 -0.05 -11.03 -10.40
C MET A 571 -0.30 -11.09 -11.90
N SER A 572 -0.35 -9.94 -12.55
CA SER A 572 -0.45 -9.86 -14.01
C SER A 572 0.74 -10.50 -14.74
N SER A 573 1.90 -10.60 -14.07
CA SER A 573 3.16 -11.04 -14.66
C SER A 573 3.53 -12.51 -14.45
N LEU A 574 2.88 -13.17 -13.49
CA LEU A 574 3.09 -14.58 -13.12
C LEU A 574 1.93 -15.41 -13.67
N ASP A 575 2.20 -16.47 -14.47
CA ASP A 575 1.11 -17.35 -14.93
C ASP A 575 0.53 -18.12 -13.73
N PRO A 576 -0.75 -17.91 -13.38
CA PRO A 576 -1.34 -18.53 -12.19
C PRO A 576 -1.48 -20.06 -12.29
N ARG A 577 -1.29 -20.63 -13.48
CA ARG A 577 -1.41 -22.07 -13.77
C ARG A 577 -0.07 -22.79 -13.73
N MET A 578 1.04 -22.07 -13.53
CA MET A 578 2.38 -22.64 -13.48
C MET A 578 2.91 -22.66 -12.03
N PRO A 579 3.66 -23.71 -11.63
CA PRO A 579 4.42 -23.70 -10.40
C PRO A 579 5.46 -22.57 -10.39
N VAL A 580 5.74 -22.01 -9.21
CA VAL A 580 6.70 -20.93 -9.03
C VAL A 580 8.10 -21.30 -9.55
N GLY A 581 8.54 -22.54 -9.36
CA GLY A 581 9.82 -23.02 -9.87
C GLY A 581 9.94 -22.88 -11.39
N ASP A 582 8.87 -23.20 -12.12
CA ASP A 582 8.83 -23.10 -13.58
C ASP A 582 8.77 -21.65 -14.04
N ILE A 583 8.04 -20.79 -13.33
CA ILE A 583 7.98 -19.34 -13.62
C ILE A 583 9.36 -18.70 -13.47
N VAL A 584 10.09 -19.03 -12.39
CA VAL A 584 11.46 -18.55 -12.16
C VAL A 584 12.45 -19.14 -13.18
N ALA A 585 12.19 -20.35 -13.68
CA ALA A 585 13.04 -21.03 -14.66
C ALA A 585 12.84 -20.53 -16.11
N GLU A 586 11.69 -19.91 -16.43
CA GLU A 586 11.35 -19.47 -17.79
C GLU A 586 12.46 -18.63 -18.47
N PRO A 587 13.10 -17.63 -17.81
CA PRO A 587 14.19 -16.85 -18.41
C PRO A 587 15.44 -17.69 -18.71
N LEU A 588 15.71 -18.74 -17.92
CA LEU A 588 16.81 -19.67 -18.15
C LEU A 588 16.54 -20.58 -19.34
N TYR A 589 15.31 -21.07 -19.48
CA TYR A 589 14.90 -21.87 -20.64
C TYR A 589 14.92 -21.06 -21.94
N ALA A 590 14.51 -19.78 -21.90
CA ALA A 590 14.62 -18.87 -23.04
C ALA A 590 16.08 -18.70 -23.52
N ARG A 591 17.06 -18.84 -22.61
CA ARG A 591 18.50 -18.84 -22.90
C ARG A 591 19.08 -20.23 -23.22
N ARG A 592 18.24 -21.27 -23.29
CA ARG A 592 18.63 -22.66 -23.56
C ARG A 592 19.63 -23.21 -22.54
N VAL A 593 19.51 -22.81 -21.28
CA VAL A 593 20.32 -23.37 -20.18
C VAL A 593 19.92 -24.84 -19.96
N PRO A 594 20.89 -25.77 -19.77
CA PRO A 594 20.61 -27.18 -19.50
C PRO A 594 19.73 -27.40 -18.26
N ARG A 595 18.83 -28.38 -18.30
CA ARG A 595 17.80 -28.60 -17.26
C ARG A 595 18.38 -28.96 -15.90
N ASP A 596 19.47 -29.73 -15.87
CA ASP A 596 20.21 -30.08 -14.66
C ASP A 596 20.77 -28.85 -13.94
N VAL A 597 21.30 -27.90 -14.72
CA VAL A 597 21.80 -26.62 -14.20
C VAL A 597 20.65 -25.77 -13.67
N VAL A 598 19.52 -25.72 -14.38
CA VAL A 598 18.30 -25.02 -13.92
C VAL A 598 17.82 -25.62 -12.60
N ALA A 599 17.68 -26.95 -12.52
CA ALA A 599 17.21 -27.65 -11.32
C ALA A 599 18.08 -27.36 -10.09
N ALA A 600 19.40 -27.24 -10.26
CA ALA A 600 20.31 -26.87 -9.17
C ALA A 600 20.23 -25.37 -8.78
N ARG A 601 19.85 -24.49 -9.71
CA ARG A 601 19.84 -23.03 -9.52
C ARG A 601 18.56 -22.54 -8.85
N ILE A 602 17.39 -23.06 -9.20
CA ILE A 602 16.10 -22.58 -8.68
C ILE A 602 16.03 -22.58 -7.14
N PRO A 603 16.38 -23.67 -6.42
CA PRO A 603 16.33 -23.67 -4.96
C PRO A 603 17.25 -22.63 -4.31
N ARG A 604 18.39 -22.31 -4.94
CA ARG A 604 19.32 -21.28 -4.46
C ARG A 604 18.75 -19.88 -4.67
N LEU A 605 18.16 -19.62 -5.84
CA LEU A 605 17.49 -18.34 -6.14
C LEU A 605 16.33 -18.06 -5.19
N LEU A 606 15.48 -19.08 -4.92
CA LEU A 606 14.37 -18.94 -3.98
C LEU A 606 14.87 -18.56 -2.57
N ARG A 607 15.88 -19.27 -2.06
CA ARG A 607 16.51 -18.91 -0.77
C ARG A 607 17.13 -17.51 -0.77
N GLN A 608 17.74 -17.09 -1.88
CA GLN A 608 18.35 -15.77 -1.99
C GLN A 608 17.33 -14.64 -1.84
N VAL A 609 16.11 -14.84 -2.36
CA VAL A 609 14.99 -13.90 -2.17
C VAL A 609 14.19 -14.14 -0.88
N GLY A 610 14.63 -15.06 -0.01
CA GLY A 610 13.99 -15.38 1.27
C GLY A 610 12.70 -16.19 1.14
N LEU A 611 12.63 -17.09 0.16
CA LEU A 611 11.62 -18.14 0.01
C LEU A 611 12.25 -19.51 0.27
N GLU A 612 11.43 -20.49 0.66
CA GLU A 612 11.90 -21.85 0.88
C GLU A 612 12.11 -22.60 -0.44
N ALA A 613 12.98 -23.61 -0.46
CA ALA A 613 13.16 -24.41 -1.66
C ALA A 613 11.88 -25.16 -2.08
N ALA A 614 11.10 -25.61 -1.10
CA ALA A 614 9.82 -26.29 -1.30
C ALA A 614 8.75 -25.38 -1.93
N ASP A 615 8.91 -24.06 -1.85
CA ASP A 615 7.98 -23.11 -2.49
C ASP A 615 8.00 -23.21 -4.03
N ALA A 616 9.01 -23.86 -4.62
CA ALA A 616 9.08 -24.10 -6.06
C ALA A 616 7.88 -24.88 -6.63
N GLU A 617 7.30 -25.78 -5.83
CA GLU A 617 6.17 -26.63 -6.24
C GLU A 617 4.80 -25.95 -6.10
N ARG A 618 4.76 -24.80 -5.41
CA ARG A 618 3.53 -24.06 -5.15
C ARG A 618 3.18 -23.11 -6.30
N TYR A 619 1.93 -22.70 -6.33
CA TYR A 619 1.38 -21.78 -7.33
C TYR A 619 1.28 -20.34 -6.81
N PRO A 620 1.34 -19.32 -7.68
CA PRO A 620 1.30 -17.90 -7.29
C PRO A 620 0.15 -17.52 -6.34
N HIS A 621 -1.04 -18.08 -6.55
CA HIS A 621 -2.22 -17.76 -5.73
C HIS A 621 -2.08 -18.20 -4.26
N GLN A 622 -1.16 -19.13 -3.96
CA GLN A 622 -0.88 -19.62 -2.61
C GLN A 622 0.10 -18.74 -1.82
N PHE A 623 0.63 -17.68 -2.44
CA PHE A 623 1.57 -16.75 -1.82
C PHE A 623 0.90 -15.43 -1.43
N SER A 624 1.44 -14.77 -0.41
CA SER A 624 1.12 -13.37 -0.07
C SER A 624 1.65 -12.40 -1.13
N GLY A 625 1.16 -11.15 -1.14
CA GLY A 625 1.63 -10.12 -2.07
C GLY A 625 3.16 -9.91 -2.04
N GLY A 626 3.74 -9.84 -0.84
CA GLY A 626 5.20 -9.73 -0.67
C GLY A 626 5.97 -10.95 -1.18
N GLN A 627 5.45 -12.16 -0.97
CA GLN A 627 6.07 -13.37 -1.52
C GLN A 627 5.98 -13.41 -3.04
N ARG A 628 4.85 -12.98 -3.63
CA ARG A 628 4.72 -12.84 -5.09
C ARG A 628 5.73 -11.83 -5.66
N GLN A 629 5.96 -10.72 -4.95
CA GLN A 629 7.01 -9.77 -5.32
C GLN A 629 8.40 -10.41 -5.29
N ARG A 630 8.72 -11.20 -4.25
CA ARG A 630 9.98 -11.97 -4.17
C ARG A 630 10.13 -12.95 -5.34
N VAL A 631 9.05 -13.62 -5.75
CA VAL A 631 9.06 -14.49 -6.94
C VAL A 631 9.35 -13.69 -8.22
N ALA A 632 8.72 -12.53 -8.40
CA ALA A 632 8.99 -11.66 -9.56
C ALA A 632 10.45 -11.18 -9.60
N ILE A 633 11.01 -10.81 -8.43
CA ILE A 633 12.44 -10.48 -8.28
C ILE A 633 13.31 -11.69 -8.61
N ALA A 634 13.00 -12.88 -8.09
CA ALA A 634 13.76 -14.11 -8.36
C ALA A 634 13.77 -14.47 -9.86
N ARG A 635 12.63 -14.34 -10.53
CA ARG A 635 12.52 -14.53 -11.99
C ARG A 635 13.44 -13.57 -12.74
N ALA A 636 13.41 -12.28 -12.39
CA ALA A 636 14.26 -11.28 -13.05
C ALA A 636 15.76 -11.51 -12.77
N LEU A 637 16.12 -11.99 -11.57
CA LEU A 637 17.50 -12.30 -11.20
C LEU A 637 18.01 -13.64 -11.72
N ALA A 638 17.14 -14.50 -12.24
CA ALA A 638 17.52 -15.84 -12.67
C ALA A 638 18.66 -15.83 -13.70
N VAL A 639 18.74 -14.76 -14.51
CA VAL A 639 19.74 -14.58 -15.57
C VAL A 639 20.91 -13.66 -15.20
N GLU A 640 21.01 -13.24 -13.94
CA GLU A 640 22.06 -12.34 -13.41
C GLU A 640 22.20 -11.04 -14.25
N PRO A 641 21.16 -10.18 -14.27
CA PRO A 641 21.14 -9.01 -15.14
C PRO A 641 22.12 -7.91 -14.68
N ALA A 642 22.68 -7.19 -15.64
CA ALA A 642 23.48 -5.99 -15.37
C ALA A 642 22.61 -4.77 -15.04
N LEU A 643 21.38 -4.72 -15.57
CA LEU A 643 20.39 -3.67 -15.34
C LEU A 643 19.05 -4.28 -14.95
N LEU A 644 18.53 -3.87 -13.78
CA LEU A 644 17.19 -4.21 -13.34
C LEU A 644 16.31 -2.95 -13.40
N LEU A 645 15.22 -3.06 -14.15
CA LEU A 645 14.19 -2.03 -14.23
C LEU A 645 13.11 -2.37 -13.20
N LEU A 646 12.95 -1.52 -12.20
CA LEU A 646 12.03 -1.74 -11.08
C LEU A 646 10.83 -0.80 -11.26
N ASP A 647 9.71 -1.31 -11.75
CA ASP A 647 8.48 -0.51 -11.89
C ASP A 647 7.65 -0.62 -10.62
N GLU A 648 7.72 0.37 -9.75
CA GLU A 648 7.00 0.44 -8.47
C GLU A 648 7.05 -0.86 -7.63
N PRO A 649 8.25 -1.39 -7.32
CA PRO A 649 8.45 -2.76 -6.81
C PRO A 649 7.92 -3.00 -5.40
N VAL A 650 7.43 -1.96 -4.72
CA VAL A 650 6.85 -2.02 -3.38
C VAL A 650 5.47 -1.38 -3.30
N SER A 651 4.93 -0.94 -4.43
CA SER A 651 3.56 -0.41 -4.47
C SER A 651 2.56 -1.50 -4.07
N ALA A 652 1.49 -1.11 -3.39
CA ALA A 652 0.45 -2.01 -2.88
C ALA A 652 0.89 -3.07 -1.84
N LEU A 653 2.08 -2.92 -1.24
CA LEU A 653 2.54 -3.74 -0.12
C LEU A 653 2.40 -2.99 1.20
N ASP A 654 2.15 -3.72 2.29
CA ASP A 654 2.18 -3.13 3.64
C ASP A 654 3.57 -2.61 4.01
N VAL A 655 3.63 -1.60 4.89
CA VAL A 655 4.90 -0.97 5.31
C VAL A 655 5.95 -1.97 5.81
N SER A 656 5.55 -3.02 6.53
CA SER A 656 6.49 -4.04 7.01
C SER A 656 7.02 -4.94 5.89
N VAL A 657 6.17 -5.28 4.91
CA VAL A 657 6.55 -6.07 3.73
C VAL A 657 7.39 -5.23 2.77
N GLN A 658 7.04 -3.97 2.56
CA GLN A 658 7.82 -2.99 1.82
C GLN A 658 9.24 -2.89 2.38
N ALA A 659 9.41 -2.75 3.70
CA ALA A 659 10.72 -2.74 4.33
C ALA A 659 11.53 -4.02 4.04
N GLN A 660 10.89 -5.20 4.08
CA GLN A 660 11.55 -6.46 3.73
C GLN A 660 12.02 -6.51 2.26
N ILE A 661 11.21 -6.01 1.32
CA ILE A 661 11.58 -5.98 -0.11
C ILE A 661 12.70 -4.97 -0.36
N LEU A 662 12.67 -3.81 0.28
CA LEU A 662 13.75 -2.81 0.15
C LEU A 662 15.07 -3.32 0.72
N ASP A 663 15.04 -3.98 1.88
CA ASP A 663 16.23 -4.64 2.45
C ASP A 663 16.78 -5.72 1.50
N LEU A 664 15.90 -6.54 0.92
CA LEU A 664 16.26 -7.53 -0.09
C LEU A 664 16.96 -6.87 -1.29
N LEU A 665 16.37 -5.83 -1.89
CA LEU A 665 16.96 -5.13 -3.04
C LEU A 665 18.31 -4.49 -2.69
N LEU A 666 18.46 -3.92 -1.49
CA LEU A 666 19.73 -3.37 -1.01
C LEU A 666 20.80 -4.45 -0.80
N ARG A 667 20.44 -5.63 -0.26
CA ARG A 667 21.35 -6.79 -0.20
C ARG A 667 21.76 -7.23 -1.59
N LEU A 668 20.81 -7.44 -2.49
CA LEU A 668 21.08 -7.90 -3.85
C LEU A 668 21.99 -6.93 -4.62
N LYS A 669 21.79 -5.61 -4.45
CA LYS A 669 22.68 -4.59 -4.99
C LYS A 669 24.12 -4.75 -4.50
N ARG A 670 24.31 -5.00 -3.19
CA ARG A 670 25.64 -5.21 -2.58
C ARG A 670 26.29 -6.53 -3.01
N GLU A 671 25.50 -7.60 -3.07
CA GLU A 671 25.99 -8.95 -3.35
C GLU A 671 26.29 -9.18 -4.84
N LEU A 672 25.43 -8.65 -5.73
CA LEU A 672 25.48 -8.93 -7.17
C LEU A 672 25.94 -7.73 -8.03
N GLY A 673 25.95 -6.52 -7.48
CA GLY A 673 26.32 -5.30 -8.20
C GLY A 673 25.44 -4.84 -9.38
N PRO A 674 24.14 -5.20 -9.52
CA PRO A 674 23.32 -4.71 -10.63
C PRO A 674 23.10 -3.20 -10.54
N ALA A 675 22.96 -2.56 -11.69
CA ALA A 675 22.42 -1.20 -11.79
C ALA A 675 20.89 -1.24 -11.71
N TYR A 676 20.27 -0.28 -11.03
CA TYR A 676 18.82 -0.16 -10.90
C TYR A 676 18.30 1.13 -11.54
N LEU A 677 17.29 1.01 -12.39
CA LEU A 677 16.39 2.12 -12.73
C LEU A 677 15.06 1.89 -12.02
N LEU A 678 14.82 2.67 -10.98
CA LEU A 678 13.63 2.56 -10.12
C LEU A 678 12.58 3.58 -10.52
N VAL A 679 11.40 3.15 -10.94
CA VAL A 679 10.21 3.99 -10.99
C VAL A 679 9.48 3.87 -9.66
N SER A 680 9.17 5.01 -9.04
CA SER A 680 8.38 5.07 -7.82
C SER A 680 7.61 6.39 -7.74
N HIS A 681 6.40 6.37 -7.18
CA HIS A 681 5.70 7.56 -6.72
C HIS A 681 5.90 7.82 -5.21
N ASP A 682 6.37 6.82 -4.46
CA ASP A 682 6.75 6.96 -3.06
C ASP A 682 8.18 7.52 -2.97
N LEU A 683 8.29 8.78 -2.57
CA LEU A 683 9.56 9.46 -2.40
C LEU A 683 10.33 9.00 -1.15
N ALA A 684 9.65 8.50 -0.12
CA ALA A 684 10.32 7.96 1.07
C ALA A 684 11.09 6.69 0.72
N VAL A 685 10.53 5.83 -0.14
CA VAL A 685 11.24 4.69 -0.74
C VAL A 685 12.49 5.15 -1.50
N VAL A 686 12.34 6.20 -2.31
CA VAL A 686 13.43 6.72 -3.15
C VAL A 686 14.59 7.21 -2.29
N ARG A 687 14.32 7.93 -1.19
CA ARG A 687 15.35 8.36 -0.23
C ARG A 687 16.15 7.19 0.34
N GLN A 688 15.51 6.02 0.48
CA GLN A 688 16.11 4.84 1.08
C GLN A 688 17.07 4.09 0.15
N ILE A 689 16.66 3.89 -1.11
CA ILE A 689 17.34 2.96 -2.03
C ILE A 689 18.13 3.64 -3.16
N ALA A 690 17.77 4.87 -3.55
CA ALA A 690 18.36 5.53 -4.69
C ALA A 690 19.60 6.37 -4.35
N ASP A 691 20.54 6.44 -5.29
CA ASP A 691 21.72 7.29 -5.21
C ASP A 691 21.44 8.65 -5.87
N ARG A 692 20.74 8.61 -7.01
CA ARG A 692 20.27 9.79 -7.75
C ARG A 692 18.78 9.71 -8.06
N VAL A 693 18.18 10.86 -8.27
CA VAL A 693 16.77 11.01 -8.66
C VAL A 693 16.64 11.91 -9.89
N ALA A 694 15.74 11.54 -10.79
CA ALA A 694 15.24 12.34 -11.88
C ALA A 694 13.74 12.57 -11.67
N VAL A 695 13.35 13.82 -11.42
CA VAL A 695 11.96 14.24 -11.25
C VAL A 695 11.36 14.55 -12.61
N MET A 696 10.25 13.90 -12.92
CA MET A 696 9.56 13.99 -14.20
C MET A 696 8.22 14.70 -14.05
N TYR A 697 7.92 15.64 -14.93
CA TYR A 697 6.63 16.31 -15.01
C TYR A 697 6.16 16.39 -16.46
N ALA A 698 4.97 15.84 -16.73
CA ALA A 698 4.30 15.91 -18.03
C ALA A 698 5.24 15.57 -19.21
N GLY A 699 5.94 14.44 -19.15
CA GLY A 699 6.77 13.93 -20.24
C GLY A 699 8.22 14.40 -20.25
N ARG A 700 8.64 15.29 -19.34
CA ARG A 700 10.00 15.88 -19.30
C ARG A 700 10.66 15.71 -17.94
N THR A 701 11.99 15.55 -17.90
CA THR A 701 12.77 15.66 -16.68
C THR A 701 12.91 17.13 -16.29
N VAL A 702 12.52 17.48 -15.06
CA VAL A 702 12.52 18.87 -14.57
C VAL A 702 13.59 19.15 -13.54
N GLU A 703 14.08 18.13 -12.85
CA GLU A 703 15.17 18.24 -11.89
C GLU A 703 15.85 16.88 -11.73
N THR A 704 17.17 16.84 -11.83
CA THR A 704 17.96 15.61 -11.71
C THR A 704 19.18 15.86 -10.85
N GLY A 705 19.52 14.97 -9.93
CA GLY A 705 20.72 15.12 -9.10
C GLY A 705 20.85 14.02 -8.04
N PRO A 706 21.88 14.11 -7.18
CA PRO A 706 22.00 13.27 -6.00
C PRO A 706 20.74 13.38 -5.14
N VAL A 707 20.26 12.25 -4.60
CA VAL A 707 19.03 12.21 -3.81
C VAL A 707 19.09 13.20 -2.64
N ALA A 708 20.22 13.26 -1.93
CA ALA A 708 20.40 14.19 -0.82
C ALA A 708 20.20 15.65 -1.25
N GLU A 709 20.83 16.08 -2.36
CA GLU A 709 20.73 17.47 -2.83
C GLU A 709 19.31 17.84 -3.28
N VAL A 710 18.66 16.96 -4.06
CA VAL A 710 17.31 17.23 -4.58
C VAL A 710 16.26 17.19 -3.48
N PHE A 711 16.39 16.29 -2.50
CA PHE A 711 15.41 16.16 -1.42
C PHE A 711 15.57 17.24 -0.36
N ASP A 712 16.81 17.59 0.00
CA ASP A 712 17.10 18.55 1.07
C ASP A 712 16.98 20.00 0.56
N ALA A 713 17.29 20.24 -0.72
CA ALA A 713 17.24 21.57 -1.34
C ALA A 713 16.66 21.55 -2.77
N PRO A 714 15.39 21.14 -2.96
CA PRO A 714 14.75 21.10 -4.27
C PRO A 714 14.69 22.49 -4.91
N ARG A 715 15.17 22.59 -6.15
CA ARG A 715 15.28 23.85 -6.90
C ARG A 715 14.07 24.11 -7.78
N HIS A 716 13.42 23.07 -8.29
CA HIS A 716 12.23 23.20 -9.13
C HIS A 716 10.97 23.35 -8.25
N PRO A 717 10.07 24.32 -8.54
CA PRO A 717 8.82 24.51 -7.79
C PRO A 717 7.95 23.25 -7.69
N TYR A 718 7.91 22.44 -8.75
CA TYR A 718 7.24 21.12 -8.74
C TYR A 718 7.89 20.12 -7.79
N ALA A 719 9.22 19.90 -7.86
CA ALA A 719 9.92 18.96 -6.99
C ALA A 719 9.73 19.31 -5.52
N ARG A 720 9.78 20.62 -5.19
CA ARG A 720 9.49 21.11 -3.85
C ARG A 720 8.06 20.82 -3.42
N ALA A 721 7.08 21.05 -4.29
CA ALA A 721 5.68 20.75 -3.98
C ALA A 721 5.47 19.24 -3.75
N LEU A 722 6.05 18.40 -4.61
CA LEU A 722 6.03 16.94 -4.51
C LEU A 722 6.62 16.48 -3.16
N LEU A 723 7.82 16.94 -2.80
CA LEU A 723 8.47 16.61 -1.53
C LEU A 723 7.70 17.14 -0.31
N SER A 724 7.11 18.33 -0.40
CA SER A 724 6.30 18.91 0.70
C SER A 724 4.99 18.16 0.95
N ALA A 725 4.52 17.38 -0.02
CA ALA A 725 3.29 16.61 0.06
C ALA A 725 3.49 15.20 0.65
N VAL A 726 4.74 14.72 0.74
CA VAL A 726 5.07 13.41 1.35
C VAL A 726 4.84 13.49 2.86
N PRO A 727 3.95 12.67 3.44
CA PRO A 727 3.73 12.66 4.89
C PRO A 727 4.96 12.14 5.65
N LEU A 728 5.25 12.74 6.81
CA LEU A 728 6.27 12.24 7.73
C LEU A 728 5.63 11.41 8.85
N PRO A 729 6.20 10.24 9.21
CA PRO A 729 5.74 9.43 10.35
C PRO A 729 6.21 9.98 11.71
N ASP A 730 6.52 11.28 11.78
CA ASP A 730 6.78 12.03 13.01
C ASP A 730 5.67 13.08 13.18
N PRO A 731 4.79 12.94 14.18
CA PRO A 731 3.64 13.82 14.33
C PRO A 731 4.02 15.27 14.70
N VAL A 732 5.16 15.48 15.37
CA VAL A 732 5.61 16.83 15.74
C VAL A 732 6.17 17.53 14.50
N ALA A 733 7.06 16.85 13.78
CA ALA A 733 7.66 17.38 12.56
C ALA A 733 6.60 17.61 11.46
N GLU A 734 5.66 16.67 11.30
CA GLU A 734 4.62 16.77 10.27
C GLU A 734 3.67 17.94 10.51
N ARG A 735 3.23 18.15 11.76
CA ARG A 735 2.32 19.27 12.09
C ARG A 735 3.00 20.64 12.00
N ALA A 736 4.31 20.71 12.18
CA ALA A 736 5.08 21.94 12.01
C ALA A 736 5.33 22.29 10.53
N ARG A 737 5.17 21.33 9.63
CA ARG A 737 5.53 21.46 8.22
C ARG A 737 4.46 22.18 7.42
N ARG A 738 4.88 23.05 6.49
CA ARG A 738 3.99 23.67 5.51
C ARG A 738 3.91 22.79 4.25
N ARG A 739 2.72 22.27 3.95
CA ARG A 739 2.43 21.52 2.71
C ARG A 739 2.09 22.47 1.57
N ILE A 740 2.66 22.27 0.38
CA ILE A 740 2.30 23.01 -0.83
C ILE A 740 1.25 22.20 -1.59
N VAL A 741 -0.02 22.55 -1.43
CA VAL A 741 -1.11 21.91 -2.17
C VAL A 741 -1.20 22.52 -3.56
N LEU A 742 -0.83 21.75 -4.59
CA LEU A 742 -0.98 22.19 -5.98
C LEU A 742 -2.46 22.30 -6.34
N SER A 743 -2.83 23.33 -7.11
CA SER A 743 -4.20 23.46 -7.62
C SER A 743 -4.39 22.63 -8.90
N GLY A 744 -5.55 21.99 -9.01
CA GLY A 744 -5.91 21.17 -10.18
C GLY A 744 -5.14 19.85 -10.27
N ASP A 745 -5.57 19.01 -11.20
CA ASP A 745 -4.96 17.72 -11.50
C ASP A 745 -3.81 17.88 -12.52
N PRO A 746 -2.80 16.99 -12.49
CA PRO A 746 -1.75 16.96 -13.50
C PRO A 746 -2.36 16.78 -14.89
N PRO A 747 -1.86 17.50 -15.90
CA PRO A 747 -2.43 17.42 -17.24
C PRO A 747 -2.09 16.06 -17.86
N SER A 748 -3.11 15.25 -18.12
CA SER A 748 -2.99 13.99 -18.86
C SER A 748 -2.96 14.28 -20.36
N GLY A 749 -1.85 13.96 -21.01
CA GLY A 749 -1.71 14.11 -22.46
C GLY A 749 -1.77 15.55 -22.95
N VAL A 750 -0.78 16.34 -22.54
CA VAL A 750 -0.72 17.78 -22.82
C VAL A 750 -0.49 18.02 -24.32
N PRO A 751 -1.26 18.91 -24.97
CA PRO A 751 -0.83 19.49 -26.23
C PRO A 751 0.55 20.13 -26.06
N VAL A 752 1.41 20.03 -27.07
CA VAL A 752 2.73 20.67 -27.06
C VAL A 752 2.55 22.18 -26.83
N THR A 753 2.98 22.67 -25.67
CA THR A 753 2.98 24.11 -25.34
C THR A 753 4.30 24.74 -25.75
N ALA A 754 4.28 26.01 -26.16
CA ALA A 754 5.50 26.76 -26.48
C ALA A 754 6.36 27.06 -25.23
N GLY A 755 5.76 27.12 -24.03
CA GLY A 755 6.45 27.44 -22.77
C GLY A 755 6.53 26.31 -21.74
N CYS A 756 6.82 26.68 -20.50
CA CYS A 756 6.94 25.80 -19.34
C CYS A 756 5.63 25.03 -19.07
N ARG A 757 5.71 23.69 -19.07
CA ARG A 757 4.56 22.79 -18.83
C ARG A 757 3.94 22.93 -17.45
N PHE A 758 4.72 23.38 -16.46
CA PHE A 758 4.26 23.52 -15.09
C PHE A 758 3.56 24.86 -14.83
N LEU A 759 3.62 25.82 -15.76
CA LEU A 759 3.17 27.21 -15.53
C LEU A 759 1.76 27.31 -14.93
N ALA A 760 0.79 26.55 -15.45
CA ALA A 760 -0.60 26.60 -15.01
C ALA A 760 -0.81 26.14 -13.55
N ARG A 761 0.11 25.34 -13.01
CA ARG A 761 0.10 24.81 -11.64
C ARG A 761 1.24 25.38 -10.79
N CYS A 762 2.08 26.25 -11.35
CA CYS A 762 3.27 26.77 -10.71
C CYS A 762 2.88 27.87 -9.69
N PRO A 763 3.06 27.64 -8.38
CA PRO A 763 2.72 28.64 -7.38
C PRO A 763 3.63 29.88 -7.46
N VAL A 764 4.84 29.75 -8.03
CA VAL A 764 5.75 30.88 -8.28
C VAL A 764 5.24 31.78 -9.39
N ALA A 765 4.47 31.26 -10.36
CA ALA A 765 4.01 32.04 -11.51
C ALA A 765 3.10 33.22 -11.13
N ALA A 766 2.40 33.11 -10.00
CA ALA A 766 1.60 34.20 -9.45
C ALA A 766 2.44 35.34 -8.84
N LEU A 767 3.72 35.07 -8.52
CA LEU A 767 4.66 36.03 -7.94
C LEU A 767 5.60 36.66 -8.97
N LEU A 768 5.60 36.17 -10.21
CA LEU A 768 6.48 36.68 -11.27
C LEU A 768 5.97 38.02 -11.81
N THR A 769 6.89 38.94 -12.10
CA THR A 769 6.59 40.13 -12.90
C THR A 769 6.14 39.72 -14.31
N PRO A 770 5.34 40.56 -15.02
CA PRO A 770 4.84 40.21 -16.35
C PRO A 770 5.92 39.74 -17.32
N GLY A 771 7.06 40.43 -17.41
CA GLY A 771 8.16 40.01 -18.31
C GLY A 771 8.79 38.67 -17.93
N ARG A 772 8.94 38.37 -16.63
CA ARG A 772 9.42 37.05 -16.17
C ARG A 772 8.40 35.95 -16.46
N ARG A 773 7.12 36.25 -16.32
CA ARG A 773 6.03 35.33 -16.62
C ARG A 773 5.94 35.01 -18.11
N THR A 774 6.07 36.01 -18.98
CA THR A 774 6.08 35.83 -20.44
C THR A 774 7.17 34.84 -20.87
N ARG A 775 8.36 34.90 -20.26
CA ARG A 775 9.41 33.92 -20.54
C ARG A 775 8.97 32.47 -20.24
N CYS A 776 8.26 32.25 -19.14
CA CYS A 776 7.68 30.94 -18.85
C CYS A 776 6.53 30.55 -19.79
N GLU A 777 5.84 31.50 -20.41
CA GLU A 777 4.74 31.26 -21.37
C GLU A 777 5.26 30.91 -22.76
N THR A 778 6.40 31.48 -23.17
CA THR A 778 6.92 31.39 -24.54
C THR A 778 8.13 30.49 -24.72
N GLU A 779 8.88 30.17 -23.65
CA GLU A 779 10.11 29.39 -23.72
C GLU A 779 10.06 28.15 -22.82
N ILE A 780 10.45 27.00 -23.38
CA ILE A 780 10.68 25.78 -22.60
C ILE A 780 12.00 25.92 -21.83
N PRO A 781 12.02 25.78 -20.49
CA PRO A 781 13.25 25.81 -19.72
C PRO A 781 14.17 24.65 -20.11
N ARG A 782 15.44 24.94 -20.40
CA ARG A 782 16.47 23.91 -20.57
C ARG A 782 17.10 23.54 -19.22
N PRO A 783 17.53 22.28 -19.02
CA PRO A 783 18.27 21.90 -17.82
C PRO A 783 19.54 22.75 -17.66
N THR A 784 19.72 23.34 -16.48
CA THR A 784 20.89 24.12 -16.09
C THR A 784 21.49 23.57 -14.81
N GLN A 785 22.82 23.58 -14.67
CA GLN A 785 23.51 23.15 -13.47
C GLN A 785 23.30 24.17 -12.34
N VAL A 786 22.95 23.69 -11.14
CA VAL A 786 22.70 24.54 -9.96
C VAL A 786 23.75 24.42 -8.87
N THR A 787 24.59 23.39 -8.91
CA THR A 787 25.69 23.17 -7.96
C THR A 787 27.03 23.21 -8.68
N ALA A 788 28.07 23.64 -7.97
CA ALA A 788 29.44 23.73 -8.50
C ALA A 788 29.99 22.37 -8.95
N ALA A 789 29.49 21.27 -8.38
CA ALA A 789 29.84 19.90 -8.77
C ALA A 789 29.22 19.44 -10.10
N GLY A 790 28.27 20.19 -10.66
CA GLY A 790 27.66 19.93 -11.98
C GLY A 790 26.71 18.74 -12.06
N THR A 791 26.45 18.05 -10.94
CA THR A 791 25.62 16.83 -10.87
C THR A 791 24.13 17.11 -10.66
N HIS A 792 23.76 18.29 -10.15
CA HIS A 792 22.39 18.72 -9.93
C HIS A 792 21.96 19.70 -11.03
N THR A 793 21.00 19.28 -11.84
CA THR A 793 20.44 20.05 -12.95
C THR A 793 18.96 20.34 -12.74
N VAL A 794 18.50 21.50 -13.22
CA VAL A 794 17.11 21.93 -13.12
C VAL A 794 16.63 22.58 -14.41
N ALA A 795 15.44 22.20 -14.88
CA ALA A 795 14.77 22.82 -16.02
C ALA A 795 13.74 23.85 -15.51
N CYS A 796 14.24 24.98 -15.00
CA CYS A 796 13.42 26.10 -14.55
C CYS A 796 14.08 27.42 -14.96
N HIS A 797 13.30 28.39 -15.47
CA HIS A 797 13.81 29.75 -15.73
C HIS A 797 14.14 30.52 -14.44
N PHE A 798 13.49 30.14 -13.34
CA PHE A 798 13.62 30.78 -12.03
C PHE A 798 13.83 29.72 -10.94
N PRO A 799 14.94 28.97 -11.00
CA PRO A 799 15.24 27.92 -10.03
C PRO A 799 15.48 28.54 -8.66
N HIS A 800 15.08 27.81 -7.62
CA HIS A 800 14.97 28.39 -6.30
C HIS A 800 16.30 28.44 -5.54
N GLY A 801 16.64 29.56 -4.91
CA GLY A 801 17.81 29.69 -4.03
C GLY A 801 17.77 30.84 -3.01
N GLY A 802 16.60 31.47 -2.76
CA GLY A 802 16.52 32.60 -1.81
C GLY A 802 15.21 33.41 -1.73
N MET A 803 14.11 33.04 -2.40
CA MET A 803 12.83 33.77 -2.26
C MET A 803 11.98 33.23 -1.08
N PRO A 804 11.49 34.05 -0.15
CA PRO A 804 10.66 33.57 0.94
C PRO A 804 9.26 33.16 0.43
N TRP A 805 8.98 31.85 0.45
CA TRP A 805 7.67 31.26 0.12
C TRP A 805 6.56 31.59 1.13
N GLN A 806 6.88 32.36 2.19
CA GLN A 806 5.95 32.71 3.27
C GLN A 806 4.67 33.43 2.78
N HIS A 807 4.67 33.96 1.55
CA HIS A 807 3.55 34.68 0.94
C HIS A 807 2.69 33.87 -0.04
N ILE A 808 3.03 32.60 -0.32
CA ILE A 808 2.18 31.76 -1.16
C ILE A 808 1.03 31.26 -0.29
N ARG A 809 -0.13 31.90 -0.45
CA ARG A 809 -1.39 31.49 0.18
C ARG A 809 -1.68 30.03 -0.23
N THR A 810 -1.48 29.12 0.71
CA THR A 810 -1.91 27.72 0.64
C THR A 810 -3.42 27.58 0.78
N ASP A 811 -4.07 28.66 1.24
CA ASP A 811 -5.44 28.64 1.67
C ASP A 811 -6.26 29.38 0.60
N ARG A 812 -7.06 28.63 -0.17
CA ARG A 812 -8.33 29.19 -0.61
C ARG A 812 -9.21 29.28 0.63
N GLY A 813 -8.92 30.24 1.50
CA GLY A 813 -9.83 30.62 2.57
C GLY A 813 -11.12 31.06 1.92
N THR A 814 -12.12 30.19 1.90
CA THR A 814 -13.50 30.57 1.68
C THR A 814 -13.85 31.55 2.79
N ALA A 815 -14.12 32.79 2.40
CA ALA A 815 -14.51 33.83 3.32
C ALA A 815 -15.80 33.42 4.06
N GLY A 816 -15.68 33.05 5.33
CA GLY A 816 -16.54 33.43 6.46
C GLY A 816 -18.07 33.31 6.38
N ARG A 817 -18.69 32.63 5.41
CA ARG A 817 -20.14 32.34 5.42
C ARG A 817 -20.38 30.88 5.84
N PRO A 818 -21.22 30.62 6.87
CA PRO A 818 -21.70 29.26 7.17
C PRO A 818 -22.39 28.69 5.93
N TRP A 819 -21.96 27.52 5.46
CA TRP A 819 -22.44 26.94 4.19
C TRP A 819 -23.91 26.50 4.24
N ASN A 820 -24.51 26.43 5.43
CA ASN A 820 -25.91 26.03 5.65
C ASN A 820 -26.94 27.16 5.46
N GLN A 821 -26.54 28.38 5.09
CA GLN A 821 -27.47 29.48 4.83
C GLN A 821 -27.82 29.57 3.34
N PRO A 822 -29.11 29.71 2.96
CA PRO A 822 -29.48 30.01 1.57
C PRO A 822 -28.92 31.38 1.16
N PRO A 823 -28.49 31.56 -0.10
CA PRO A 823 -27.99 32.85 -0.57
C PRO A 823 -29.11 33.91 -0.53
N ASP A 824 -28.75 35.12 -0.08
CA ASP A 824 -29.64 36.28 -0.17
C ASP A 824 -30.07 36.48 -1.62
N ARG A 825 -31.38 36.70 -1.84
CA ARG A 825 -31.90 37.05 -3.17
C ARG A 825 -31.15 38.30 -3.66
N PRO A 826 -30.58 38.30 -4.88
CA PRO A 826 -30.05 39.52 -5.45
C PRO A 826 -31.18 40.57 -5.52
N PRO A 827 -30.89 41.86 -5.25
CA PRO A 827 -31.88 42.91 -5.43
C PRO A 827 -32.32 42.91 -6.88
N VAL A 828 -33.63 42.90 -7.07
CA VAL A 828 -34.26 43.00 -8.39
C VAL A 828 -34.03 44.42 -8.90
N HIS A 829 -33.20 44.57 -9.92
CA HIS A 829 -33.15 45.74 -10.79
C HIS A 829 -33.14 45.29 -12.24
#